data_AF-A0A8S3QRL6-F1
#
_entry.id   AF-A0A8S3QRL6-F1
#
_cell.length_a   1.000
_cell.length_b   1.000
_cell.length_c   1.000
_cell.angle_alpha   90.00
_cell.angle_beta   90.00
_cell.angle_gamma   90.00
#
_symmetry.space_group_name_H-M   'P 1'
#
loop_
_entity.id
_entity.type
_entity.pdbx_description
1 polymer ?
#
loop_
_entity_poly.entity_id
_entity_poly.type
_entity_poly.pdbx_seq_one_letter_code
_entity_poly.pdbx_strand_id
1 'polypeptide(L)'
;MIQHYLNVDIILNGYMEQCRYLHIPVGNMPKDVTLFGCDLFFARHLHKHNHVLWCSPTERPDLGGKEADDNRLCTELEESTSCELNHPGAFPTVCVELDIASLAVNTIIESAHVNDQEGASAVSFDTLPQTSLEEMVQGQGAATYLASYDETALCSATFRILKGMVQGWVRDVTHYNNVFADNQIIHFYRWLRSSGAMLYDPALRRTLHNMMKKVFMQLIAEFKRLGSTIVYANFNRMILCTKKRRLVDALGYVEYITNSIKSRELFHLIDMTYEQCWEYLVWLDQANHGGIKGKLPSEQPLEQSQPDPDKEAMREDTDTEEDDPDKPDDEVEVLNKSNEDDEPEIEMNWNIMQFLPEAGACQTNFNMIVAGYILSIYNNMQDEQRRMTPGNTPVKRRHNSQSQTPVVPPETTPSSVSFAQDLIQGDLAQQMFAITQKINKKLSGSRNTTAAEFPQPPGSHLQLKNPALEFVKAICKVLSLDSNINLQVTKMKRDLLKLIGLGEFSEESQFKDPCLSHVLTEVICKHCNHVRDLDLCRDPYMNKDGTGCPWSCIQCHNVYDITEIEQNLLDSIHRKSMGYMLQDLKCTKCQGVKEDNMARYCACAGDFENSVDIDEFAQKLRTFKGIASHYNMILLQETVNWIMKMNPQIKS
;
A
#
# COMPACT_ATOMS: atom_id res chain seq x y z
N MET A 1 37.25 -6.78 6.03
CA MET A 1 38.50 -5.98 5.93
C MET A 1 39.28 -6.24 4.63
N ILE A 2 39.70 -7.48 4.35
CA ILE A 2 40.51 -7.79 3.14
C ILE A 2 39.76 -7.45 1.84
N GLN A 3 38.46 -7.77 1.76
CA GLN A 3 37.62 -7.40 0.61
C GLN A 3 37.56 -5.88 0.37
N HIS A 4 37.42 -5.07 1.43
CA HIS A 4 37.44 -3.61 1.31
C HIS A 4 38.80 -3.10 0.84
N TYR A 5 39.90 -3.67 1.36
CA TYR A 5 41.26 -3.31 0.93
C TYR A 5 41.49 -3.63 -0.56
N LEU A 6 41.06 -4.81 -1.02
CA LEU A 6 41.18 -5.21 -2.43
C LEU A 6 40.32 -4.35 -3.37
N ASN A 7 39.21 -3.80 -2.87
CA ASN A 7 38.30 -2.97 -3.65
C ASN A 7 38.57 -1.45 -3.52
N VAL A 8 39.63 -1.03 -2.81
CA VAL A 8 39.90 0.41 -2.57
C VAL A 8 39.96 1.21 -3.86
N ASP A 9 40.67 0.73 -4.88
CA ASP A 9 40.84 1.47 -6.14
C ASP A 9 39.51 1.67 -6.85
N ILE A 10 38.65 0.64 -6.87
CA ILE A 10 37.30 0.71 -7.47
C ILE A 10 36.43 1.71 -6.70
N ILE A 11 36.45 1.61 -5.36
CA ILE A 11 35.69 2.49 -4.47
C ILE A 11 36.14 3.94 -4.63
N LEU A 12 37.45 4.19 -4.66
CA LEU A 12 38.01 5.55 -4.80
C LEU A 12 37.71 6.15 -6.18
N ASN A 13 37.79 5.37 -7.25
CA ASN A 13 37.41 5.81 -8.59
C ASN A 13 35.92 6.17 -8.66
N GLY A 14 35.04 5.32 -8.11
CA GLY A 14 33.60 5.62 -8.01
C GLY A 14 33.32 6.91 -7.24
N TYR A 15 34.00 7.12 -6.10
CA TYR A 15 33.88 8.36 -5.34
C TYR A 15 34.41 9.58 -6.09
N MET A 16 35.51 9.45 -6.84
CA MET A 16 36.05 10.54 -7.65
C MET A 16 35.08 10.94 -8.77
N GLU A 17 34.43 9.98 -9.42
CA GLU A 17 33.42 10.25 -10.44
C GLU A 17 32.17 10.92 -9.86
N GLN A 18 31.69 10.44 -8.72
CA GLN A 18 30.57 11.06 -8.00
C GLN A 18 30.89 12.49 -7.58
N CYS A 19 32.10 12.74 -7.04
CA CYS A 19 32.59 14.07 -6.72
C CYS A 19 32.69 14.99 -7.93
N ARG A 20 33.10 14.47 -9.10
CA ARG A 20 33.13 15.24 -10.35
C ARG A 20 31.74 15.67 -10.77
N TYR A 21 30.75 14.79 -10.67
CA TYR A 21 29.35 15.11 -10.96
C TYR A 21 28.75 16.11 -9.97
N LEU A 22 28.98 15.91 -8.66
CA LEU A 22 28.53 16.83 -7.61
C LEU A 22 29.34 18.13 -7.55
N HIS A 23 30.47 18.23 -8.25
CA HIS A 23 31.43 19.32 -8.17
C HIS A 23 31.87 19.63 -6.72
N ILE A 24 32.27 18.59 -5.98
CA ILE A 24 32.82 18.71 -4.61
C ILE A 24 34.16 18.01 -4.50
N PRO A 25 35.06 18.47 -3.62
CA PRO A 25 36.29 17.72 -3.31
C PRO A 25 35.95 16.44 -2.52
N VAL A 26 36.75 15.38 -2.74
CA VAL A 26 36.56 14.06 -2.10
C VAL A 26 36.54 14.13 -0.57
N GLY A 27 37.31 15.05 0.02
CA GLY A 27 37.36 15.23 1.48
C GLY A 27 36.07 15.77 2.12
N ASN A 28 35.15 16.31 1.31
CA ASN A 28 33.89 16.88 1.80
C ASN A 28 32.70 15.95 1.56
N MET A 29 32.95 14.69 1.17
CA MET A 29 31.88 13.74 0.91
C MET A 29 31.30 13.22 2.25
N PRO A 30 30.00 13.40 2.51
CA PRO A 30 29.37 12.89 3.73
C PRO A 30 29.06 11.39 3.63
N LYS A 31 28.57 10.82 4.74
CA LYS A 31 28.15 9.41 4.78
C LYS A 31 27.01 9.10 3.80
N ASP A 32 26.04 10.02 3.68
CA ASP A 32 24.95 9.91 2.71
C ASP A 32 25.16 10.94 1.60
N VAL A 33 25.78 10.46 0.52
CA VAL A 33 26.17 11.32 -0.61
C VAL A 33 24.96 11.75 -1.44
N THR A 34 23.90 10.94 -1.47
CA THR A 34 22.73 11.24 -2.30
C THR A 34 21.87 12.35 -1.67
N LEU A 35 21.58 12.26 -0.36
CA LEU A 35 20.87 13.35 0.34
C LEU A 35 21.62 14.69 0.24
N PHE A 36 22.93 14.65 0.49
CA PHE A 36 23.76 15.85 0.37
C PHE A 36 23.87 16.35 -1.07
N GLY A 37 23.88 15.45 -2.05
CA GLY A 37 23.85 15.79 -3.47
C GLY A 37 22.60 16.60 -3.83
N CYS A 38 21.41 16.15 -3.39
CA CYS A 38 20.16 16.88 -3.54
C CYS A 38 20.22 18.26 -2.89
N ASP A 39 20.65 18.36 -1.62
CA ASP A 39 20.81 19.64 -0.92
C ASP A 39 21.73 20.60 -1.68
N LEU A 40 22.86 20.09 -2.19
CA LEU A 40 23.85 20.88 -2.90
C LEU A 40 23.34 21.39 -4.25
N PHE A 41 22.71 20.52 -5.04
CA PHE A 41 22.10 20.92 -6.31
C PHE A 41 20.99 21.93 -6.08
N PHE A 42 20.16 21.72 -5.06
CA PHE A 42 19.06 22.61 -4.77
C PHE A 42 19.56 23.98 -4.29
N ALA A 43 20.54 24.01 -3.37
CA ALA A 43 21.21 25.23 -2.93
C ALA A 43 21.78 26.03 -4.11
N ARG A 44 22.44 25.36 -5.07
CA ARG A 44 22.99 26.02 -6.26
C ARG A 44 21.92 26.61 -7.16
N HIS A 45 20.80 25.90 -7.35
CA HIS A 45 19.68 26.41 -8.13
C HIS A 45 19.02 27.59 -7.41
N LEU A 46 18.78 27.50 -6.09
CA LEU A 46 18.27 28.60 -5.29
C LEU A 46 19.18 29.84 -5.39
N HIS A 47 20.50 29.65 -5.27
CA HIS A 47 21.47 30.73 -5.40
C HIS A 47 21.45 31.37 -6.80
N LYS A 48 21.40 30.56 -7.87
CA LYS A 48 21.30 31.04 -9.25
C LYS A 48 20.05 31.88 -9.51
N HIS A 49 18.96 31.60 -8.78
CA HIS A 49 17.70 32.33 -8.85
C HIS A 49 17.58 33.45 -7.80
N ASN A 50 18.67 33.81 -7.11
CA ASN A 50 18.69 34.82 -6.03
C ASN A 50 17.68 34.54 -4.91
N HIS A 51 17.45 33.27 -4.60
CA HIS A 51 16.56 32.84 -3.52
C HIS A 51 17.33 32.73 -2.19
N VAL A 52 16.64 33.01 -1.09
CA VAL A 52 17.19 32.83 0.27
C VAL A 52 17.24 31.33 0.61
N LEU A 53 18.29 30.93 1.33
CA LEU A 53 18.48 29.57 1.84
C LEU A 53 18.02 29.50 3.30
N TRP A 54 17.24 28.48 3.66
CA TRP A 54 16.83 28.14 5.04
C TRP A 54 17.60 26.94 5.59
N CYS A 55 18.86 26.82 5.15
CA CYS A 55 19.74 25.70 5.48
C CYS A 55 19.91 25.58 7.00
N SER A 56 19.53 24.44 7.57
CA SER A 56 19.57 24.19 9.00
C SER A 56 20.20 22.83 9.30
N PRO A 57 21.12 22.73 10.28
CA PRO A 57 21.64 21.45 10.74
C PRO A 57 20.66 20.74 11.70
N THR A 58 19.52 21.36 12.01
CA THR A 58 18.48 20.79 12.88
C THR A 58 17.34 20.23 12.03
N GLU A 59 16.45 19.43 12.64
CA GLU A 59 15.27 18.87 11.96
C GLU A 59 14.20 19.93 11.58
N ARG A 60 14.42 21.19 11.99
CA ARG A 60 13.54 22.32 11.66
C ARG A 60 14.22 23.25 10.65
N PRO A 61 13.49 23.69 9.60
CA PRO A 61 13.99 24.69 8.68
C PRO A 61 14.28 26.02 9.40
N ASP A 62 15.27 26.77 8.93
CA ASP A 62 15.52 28.14 9.40
C ASP A 62 14.55 29.11 8.71
N LEU A 63 13.42 29.37 9.36
CA LEU A 63 12.39 30.28 8.88
C LEU A 63 12.45 31.64 9.61
N GLY A 64 13.62 32.00 10.15
CA GLY A 64 13.82 33.27 10.83
C GLY A 64 13.03 33.44 12.12
N GLY A 65 12.76 32.35 12.85
CA GLY A 65 12.06 32.32 14.13
C GLY A 65 10.63 31.79 14.06
N LYS A 66 10.01 31.72 12.87
CA LYS A 66 8.66 31.18 12.69
C LYS A 66 8.58 29.70 13.10
N GLU A 67 9.68 28.97 12.92
CA GLU A 67 9.81 27.56 13.30
C GLU A 67 9.72 27.29 14.80
N ALA A 68 9.92 28.31 15.65
CA ALA A 68 9.76 28.21 17.10
C ALA A 68 8.30 28.45 17.53
N ASP A 69 7.59 29.34 16.83
CA ASP A 69 6.24 29.76 17.18
C ASP A 69 5.14 28.88 16.56
N ASP A 70 5.38 28.36 15.34
CA ASP A 70 4.40 27.59 14.58
C ASP A 70 4.65 26.09 14.62
N ASN A 71 4.20 25.44 15.70
CA ASN A 71 4.26 23.99 15.82
C ASN A 71 3.29 23.25 14.86
N ARG A 72 2.48 23.97 14.06
CA ARG A 72 1.66 23.35 13.00
C ARG A 72 2.52 22.77 11.90
N LEU A 73 3.66 23.42 11.62
CA LEU A 73 4.67 22.95 10.68
C LEU A 73 5.21 21.56 11.03
N CYS A 74 5.19 21.20 12.32
CA CYS A 74 5.64 19.91 12.83
C CYS A 74 4.50 18.93 13.11
N THR A 75 3.25 19.37 13.23
CA THR A 75 2.10 18.48 13.48
C THR A 75 1.56 17.95 12.16
N GLU A 76 2.41 17.17 11.49
CA GLU A 76 2.06 16.46 10.27
C GLU A 76 0.71 15.73 10.47
N LEU A 77 -0.31 16.09 9.68
CA LEU A 77 -1.49 15.27 9.49
C LEU A 77 -1.11 14.04 8.63
N GLU A 78 -0.22 13.19 9.14
CA GLU A 78 0.20 11.93 8.51
C GLU A 78 -1.02 11.01 8.21
N GLU A 79 -2.13 11.20 8.93
CA GLU A 79 -3.37 10.45 8.73
C GLU A 79 -4.19 10.92 7.51
N SER A 80 -3.94 12.13 6.98
CA SER A 80 -4.61 12.63 5.76
C SER A 80 -3.84 12.31 4.47
N THR A 81 -2.62 11.79 4.61
CA THR A 81 -1.67 11.51 3.52
C THR A 81 -1.71 10.06 3.03
N SER A 82 -2.41 9.13 3.68
CA SER A 82 -2.61 7.80 3.08
C SER A 82 -3.64 7.91 1.94
N CYS A 83 -3.18 7.70 0.71
CA CYS A 83 -4.05 7.55 -0.45
C CYS A 83 -4.22 6.06 -0.75
N GLU A 84 -5.04 5.39 0.05
CA GLU A 84 -5.34 3.97 -0.09
C GLU A 84 -6.78 3.78 -0.56
N LEU A 85 -6.96 2.98 -1.60
CA LEU A 85 -8.26 2.45 -2.01
C LEU A 85 -8.29 0.96 -1.71
N ASN A 86 -9.30 0.52 -0.97
CA ASN A 86 -9.50 -0.89 -0.66
C ASN A 86 -10.96 -1.29 -0.92
N HIS A 87 -11.16 -2.25 -1.83
CA HIS A 87 -12.47 -2.81 -2.18
C HIS A 87 -12.49 -4.30 -1.82
N PRO A 88 -13.00 -4.66 -0.62
CA PRO A 88 -13.06 -6.04 -0.18
C PRO A 88 -14.09 -6.84 -1.00
N GLY A 89 -13.77 -8.08 -1.36
CA GLY A 89 -14.64 -8.96 -2.11
C GLY A 89 -13.95 -10.24 -2.59
N ALA A 90 -14.73 -11.12 -3.20
CA ALA A 90 -14.22 -12.25 -3.97
C ALA A 90 -14.25 -11.92 -5.47
N PHE A 91 -13.13 -12.13 -6.14
CA PHE A 91 -12.91 -11.81 -7.55
C PHE A 91 -12.69 -13.12 -8.32
N PRO A 92 -13.72 -13.58 -9.07
CA PRO A 92 -13.70 -14.83 -9.83
C PRO A 92 -13.02 -14.71 -11.20
N THR A 93 -12.32 -13.61 -11.46
CA THR A 93 -11.64 -13.33 -12.72
C THR A 93 -10.21 -12.91 -12.42
N VAL A 94 -9.35 -13.02 -13.43
CA VAL A 94 -7.93 -12.75 -13.27
C VAL A 94 -7.69 -11.34 -12.75
N CYS A 95 -7.02 -11.24 -11.62
CA CYS A 95 -6.54 -10.00 -11.04
C CYS A 95 -5.03 -9.89 -11.26
N VAL A 96 -4.57 -8.71 -11.63
CA VAL A 96 -3.17 -8.43 -11.90
C VAL A 96 -2.67 -7.36 -10.95
N GLU A 97 -1.52 -7.61 -10.36
CA GLU A 97 -0.84 -6.73 -9.42
C GLU A 97 0.30 -6.01 -10.13
N LEU A 98 0.26 -4.68 -10.05
CA LEU A 98 1.21 -3.78 -10.66
C LEU A 98 1.97 -2.99 -9.59
N ASP A 99 3.29 -2.94 -9.73
CA ASP A 99 4.16 -2.03 -8.97
C ASP A 99 4.23 -0.68 -9.72
N ILE A 100 4.14 0.42 -8.99
CA ILE A 100 4.10 1.79 -9.50
C ILE A 100 5.34 2.52 -9.01
N ALA A 101 6.18 2.97 -9.95
CA ALA A 101 7.39 3.73 -9.65
C ALA A 101 7.35 5.13 -10.26
N SER A 102 8.23 6.01 -9.75
CA SER A 102 8.47 7.36 -10.29
C SER A 102 7.29 8.33 -10.22
N LEU A 103 6.26 8.06 -9.40
CA LEU A 103 5.10 8.96 -9.23
C LEU A 103 5.50 10.38 -8.79
N ALA A 104 6.43 10.51 -7.84
CA ALA A 104 6.87 11.81 -7.31
C ALA A 104 7.58 12.66 -8.39
N VAL A 105 8.45 12.03 -9.18
CA VAL A 105 9.22 12.68 -10.26
C VAL A 105 8.30 13.06 -11.42
N ASN A 106 7.38 12.17 -11.80
CA ASN A 106 6.34 12.47 -12.79
C ASN A 106 5.51 13.68 -12.35
N THR A 107 5.03 13.67 -11.10
CA THR A 107 4.16 14.73 -10.56
C THR A 107 4.83 16.10 -10.56
N ILE A 108 6.11 16.21 -10.17
CA ILE A 108 6.77 17.51 -10.14
C ILE A 108 7.00 18.08 -11.55
N ILE A 109 7.34 17.23 -12.52
CA ILE A 109 7.56 17.64 -13.92
C ILE A 109 6.23 18.05 -14.55
N GLU A 110 5.18 17.25 -14.34
CA GLU A 110 3.85 17.47 -14.90
C GLU A 110 2.95 18.39 -14.07
N SER A 111 3.49 19.01 -13.01
CA SER A 111 2.76 19.87 -12.06
C SER A 111 1.94 21.01 -12.70
N ALA A 112 2.32 21.47 -13.91
CA ALA A 112 1.54 22.46 -14.66
C ALA A 112 0.23 21.86 -15.19
N HIS A 113 0.30 20.68 -15.80
CA HIS A 113 -0.84 19.97 -16.39
C HIS A 113 -1.83 19.47 -15.33
N VAL A 114 -1.35 19.18 -14.11
CA VAL A 114 -2.19 18.77 -12.97
C VAL A 114 -3.21 19.86 -12.61
N ASN A 115 -2.80 21.13 -12.66
CA ASN A 115 -3.66 22.26 -12.28
C ASN A 115 -4.61 22.68 -13.40
N ASP A 116 -4.19 22.59 -14.67
CA ASP A 116 -4.99 23.00 -15.83
C ASP A 116 -6.24 22.14 -16.03
N GLN A 117 -6.20 20.85 -15.66
CA GLN A 117 -7.34 19.93 -15.82
C GLN A 117 -8.48 20.15 -14.82
N GLU A 118 -8.26 20.87 -13.71
CA GLU A 118 -9.27 21.04 -12.66
C GLU A 118 -10.26 22.19 -12.94
N GLY A 119 -9.99 23.09 -13.90
CA GLY A 119 -10.86 24.24 -14.18
C GLY A 119 -11.07 25.18 -12.98
N ALA A 120 -10.37 24.94 -11.87
CA ALA A 120 -10.39 25.77 -10.68
C ALA A 120 -9.56 27.01 -10.97
N SER A 121 -10.13 28.18 -10.69
CA SER A 121 -9.45 29.47 -10.71
C SER A 121 -8.45 29.60 -9.54
N ALA A 122 -7.69 28.54 -9.25
CA ALA A 122 -6.49 28.64 -8.45
C ALA A 122 -5.47 29.38 -9.31
N VAL A 123 -5.00 30.52 -8.80
CA VAL A 123 -3.95 31.33 -9.41
C VAL A 123 -2.84 30.40 -9.88
N SER A 124 -2.71 30.22 -11.20
CA SER A 124 -1.84 29.19 -11.76
C SER A 124 -0.43 29.44 -11.25
N PHE A 125 0.20 28.39 -10.76
CA PHE A 125 1.51 28.36 -10.10
C PHE A 125 2.61 29.11 -10.90
N ASP A 126 2.47 29.17 -12.23
CA ASP A 126 3.38 29.88 -13.14
C ASP A 126 3.05 31.36 -13.37
N THR A 127 1.90 31.84 -12.90
CA THR A 127 1.37 33.19 -13.20
C THR A 127 1.28 34.14 -12.01
N LEU A 128 1.65 33.72 -10.79
CA LEU A 128 1.77 34.66 -9.68
C LEU A 128 2.96 35.60 -9.95
N PRO A 129 2.73 36.90 -10.23
CA PRO A 129 3.83 37.85 -10.32
C PRO A 129 4.54 37.88 -8.97
N GLN A 130 5.87 37.89 -9.00
CA GLN A 130 6.67 38.21 -7.83
C GLN A 130 6.19 39.58 -7.32
N THR A 131 5.57 39.62 -6.14
CA THR A 131 5.20 40.88 -5.48
C THR A 131 6.44 41.75 -5.40
N SER A 132 6.33 42.99 -5.87
CA SER A 132 7.45 43.92 -5.86
C SER A 132 7.87 44.21 -4.41
N LEU A 133 9.16 44.45 -4.19
CA LEU A 133 9.69 44.78 -2.85
C LEU A 133 8.97 45.99 -2.25
N GLU A 134 8.53 46.92 -3.10
CA GLU A 134 7.78 48.13 -2.72
C GLU A 134 6.37 47.81 -2.19
N GLU A 135 5.66 46.83 -2.76
CA GLU A 135 4.34 46.38 -2.27
C GLU A 135 4.44 45.62 -0.94
N MET A 136 5.53 44.87 -0.75
CA MET A 136 5.80 44.12 0.49
C MET A 136 6.13 45.06 1.65
N VAL A 137 6.90 46.11 1.40
CA VAL A 137 7.28 47.13 2.40
C VAL A 137 6.08 47.99 2.83
N GLN A 138 5.08 48.17 1.96
CA GLN A 138 3.88 48.96 2.27
C GLN A 138 2.80 48.17 3.04
N GLY A 139 2.97 46.86 3.27
CA GLY A 139 2.03 46.04 4.03
C GLY A 139 0.63 45.92 3.41
N GLN A 140 0.49 46.27 2.13
CA GLN A 140 -0.79 46.32 1.40
C GLN A 140 -0.96 45.17 0.39
N GLY A 141 -0.05 44.20 0.36
CA GLY A 141 -0.19 43.02 -0.47
C GLY A 141 -1.31 42.11 0.02
N ALA A 142 -2.38 41.94 -0.76
CA ALA A 142 -3.39 40.89 -0.54
C ALA A 142 -2.75 39.48 -0.44
N ALA A 143 -1.58 39.30 -1.05
CA ALA A 143 -0.74 38.12 -0.93
C ALA A 143 -0.27 37.84 0.50
N THR A 144 -0.02 38.86 1.34
CA THR A 144 0.48 38.66 2.71
C THR A 144 -0.57 38.05 3.64
N TYR A 145 -1.85 38.37 3.42
CA TYR A 145 -2.96 37.78 4.17
C TYR A 145 -3.32 36.37 3.68
N LEU A 146 -3.33 36.13 2.36
CA LEU A 146 -3.55 34.79 1.77
C LEU A 146 -2.40 33.81 2.08
N ALA A 147 -1.16 34.29 2.01
CA ALA A 147 0.05 33.52 2.33
C ALA A 147 0.16 33.12 3.81
N SER A 148 -0.58 33.78 4.71
CA SER A 148 -0.60 33.37 6.12
C SER A 148 -1.39 32.08 6.37
N TYR A 149 -2.27 31.69 5.43
CA TYR A 149 -3.11 30.48 5.52
C TYR A 149 -2.81 29.45 4.42
N ASP A 150 -2.28 29.87 3.27
CA ASP A 150 -1.92 28.97 2.16
C ASP A 150 -0.40 28.83 2.00
N GLU A 151 0.14 27.80 2.67
CA GLU A 151 1.55 27.39 2.59
C GLU A 151 1.98 27.04 1.15
N THR A 152 1.06 26.57 0.32
CA THR A 152 1.33 26.18 -1.07
C THR A 152 1.60 27.40 -1.96
N ALA A 153 0.96 28.55 -1.66
CA ALA A 153 1.26 29.80 -2.35
C ALA A 153 2.67 30.33 -1.99
N LEU A 154 3.08 30.17 -0.73
CA LEU A 154 4.40 30.60 -0.23
C LEU A 154 5.57 29.87 -0.88
N CYS A 155 5.46 28.55 -1.07
CA CYS A 155 6.55 27.74 -1.63
C CYS A 155 6.57 27.70 -3.17
N SER A 156 5.74 28.51 -3.85
CA SER A 156 5.54 28.41 -5.30
C SER A 156 6.78 28.71 -6.13
N ALA A 157 7.48 29.82 -5.84
CA ALA A 157 8.73 30.16 -6.52
C ALA A 157 9.79 29.05 -6.31
N THR A 158 9.89 28.57 -5.09
CA THR A 158 10.81 27.51 -4.67
C THR A 158 10.53 26.19 -5.38
N PHE A 159 9.26 25.79 -5.47
CA PHE A 159 8.86 24.55 -6.13
C PHE A 159 9.08 24.63 -7.65
N ARG A 160 9.01 25.81 -8.28
CA ARG A 160 9.40 25.99 -9.70
C ARG A 160 10.89 25.75 -9.92
N ILE A 161 11.73 26.26 -9.01
CA ILE A 161 13.18 26.02 -9.02
C ILE A 161 13.46 24.53 -8.84
N LEU A 162 12.72 23.88 -7.93
CA LEU A 162 12.83 22.44 -7.69
C LEU A 162 12.48 21.62 -8.93
N LYS A 163 11.39 21.97 -9.62
CA LYS A 163 11.01 21.38 -10.91
C LYS A 163 12.14 21.50 -11.94
N GLY A 164 12.73 22.68 -12.09
CA GLY A 164 13.84 22.91 -13.02
C GLY A 164 15.08 22.05 -12.71
N MET A 165 15.37 21.82 -11.43
CA MET A 165 16.45 20.92 -11.00
C MET A 165 16.17 19.47 -11.41
N VAL A 166 14.97 18.95 -11.12
CA VAL A 166 14.60 17.56 -11.45
C VAL A 166 14.55 17.34 -12.97
N GLN A 167 14.05 18.32 -13.73
CA GLN A 167 14.12 18.29 -15.20
C GLN A 167 15.57 18.23 -15.72
N GLY A 168 16.49 18.92 -15.04
CA GLY A 168 17.93 18.83 -15.32
C GLY A 168 18.47 17.42 -15.15
N TRP A 169 18.13 16.75 -14.04
CA TRP A 169 18.54 15.37 -13.81
C TRP A 169 17.95 14.39 -14.82
N VAL A 170 16.65 14.50 -15.13
CA VAL A 170 16.01 13.64 -16.15
C VAL A 170 16.71 13.81 -17.50
N ARG A 171 17.01 15.05 -17.90
CA ARG A 171 17.78 15.33 -19.12
C ARG A 171 19.16 14.68 -19.08
N ASP A 172 19.85 14.73 -17.95
CA ASP A 172 21.19 14.15 -17.82
C ASP A 172 21.16 12.62 -17.90
N VAL A 173 20.11 11.97 -17.41
CA VAL A 173 19.87 10.53 -17.60
C VAL A 173 19.58 10.23 -19.07
N THR A 174 18.63 10.92 -19.69
CA THR A 174 18.21 10.63 -21.07
C THR A 174 19.31 10.90 -22.11
N HIS A 175 20.10 11.97 -21.95
CA HIS A 175 21.11 12.35 -22.95
C HIS A 175 22.50 11.76 -22.68
N TYR A 176 22.88 11.60 -21.42
CA TYR A 176 24.24 11.19 -21.05
C TYR A 176 24.29 9.81 -20.38
N ASN A 177 23.16 9.14 -20.15
CA ASN A 177 23.08 7.88 -19.39
C ASN A 177 23.83 7.97 -18.05
N ASN A 178 23.69 9.12 -17.36
CA ASN A 178 24.44 9.39 -16.15
C ASN A 178 23.84 8.66 -14.95
N VAL A 179 24.55 7.63 -14.48
CA VAL A 179 24.16 6.81 -13.32
C VAL A 179 24.01 7.63 -12.04
N PHE A 180 24.81 8.69 -11.85
CA PHE A 180 24.70 9.53 -10.66
C PHE A 180 23.46 10.43 -10.68
N ALA A 181 23.03 10.87 -11.88
CA ALA A 181 21.80 11.63 -12.04
C ALA A 181 20.57 10.74 -11.79
N ASP A 182 20.60 9.52 -12.31
CA ASP A 182 19.57 8.51 -12.07
C ASP A 182 19.43 8.20 -10.57
N ASN A 183 20.56 8.07 -9.88
CA ASN A 183 20.57 7.91 -8.43
C ASN A 183 19.97 9.13 -7.69
N GLN A 184 20.15 10.37 -8.17
CA GLN A 184 19.46 11.53 -7.55
C GLN A 184 17.95 11.47 -7.77
N ILE A 185 17.49 11.02 -8.94
CA ILE A 185 16.06 10.91 -9.28
C ILE A 185 15.37 9.88 -8.38
N ILE A 186 15.96 8.69 -8.24
CA ILE A 186 15.43 7.62 -7.38
C ILE A 186 15.28 8.10 -5.93
N HIS A 187 16.23 8.89 -5.44
CA HIS A 187 16.26 9.41 -4.07
C HIS A 187 15.60 10.78 -3.89
N PHE A 188 15.02 11.36 -4.93
CA PHE A 188 14.44 12.71 -4.87
C PHE A 188 13.36 12.80 -3.78
N TYR A 189 12.43 11.84 -3.76
CA TYR A 189 11.35 11.82 -2.78
C TYR A 189 11.88 11.55 -1.35
N ARG A 190 12.90 10.70 -1.23
CA ARG A 190 13.61 10.44 0.04
C ARG A 190 14.19 11.73 0.63
N TRP A 191 14.82 12.55 -0.20
CA TRP A 191 15.39 13.82 0.24
C TRP A 191 14.31 14.79 0.74
N LEU A 192 13.21 14.94 0.00
CA LEU A 192 12.14 15.87 0.38
C LEU A 192 11.43 15.46 1.69
N ARG A 193 11.42 14.15 2.00
CA ARG A 193 10.83 13.60 3.23
C ARG A 193 11.74 13.72 4.45
N SER A 194 13.05 13.66 4.25
CA SER A 194 14.02 13.54 5.33
C SER A 194 14.16 14.85 6.11
N SER A 195 13.71 14.88 7.37
CA SER A 195 13.95 16.00 8.29
C SER A 195 15.43 16.25 8.55
N GLY A 196 16.29 15.25 8.36
CA GLY A 196 17.74 15.38 8.43
C GLY A 196 18.40 16.02 7.20
N ALA A 197 17.64 16.37 6.16
CA ALA A 197 18.16 17.11 5.01
C ALA A 197 18.38 18.59 5.39
N MET A 198 19.45 19.20 4.90
CA MET A 198 19.81 20.57 5.30
C MET A 198 18.81 21.60 4.80
N LEU A 199 18.20 21.36 3.64
CA LEU A 199 17.16 22.21 3.04
C LEU A 199 15.75 21.61 3.20
N TYR A 200 15.52 20.81 4.24
CA TYR A 200 14.21 20.26 4.53
C TYR A 200 13.15 21.37 4.62
N ASP A 201 12.02 21.20 3.92
CA ASP A 201 10.88 22.11 3.97
C ASP A 201 9.57 21.28 3.98
N PRO A 202 8.83 21.27 5.11
CA PRO A 202 7.54 20.59 5.21
C PRO A 202 6.50 21.06 4.19
N ALA A 203 6.52 22.35 3.78
CA ALA A 203 5.56 22.91 2.84
C ALA A 203 5.77 22.36 1.42
N LEU A 204 7.03 22.20 0.99
CA LEU A 204 7.35 21.57 -0.30
C LEU A 204 6.91 20.11 -0.33
N ARG A 205 7.19 19.36 0.73
CA ARG A 205 6.74 17.96 0.88
C ARG A 205 5.23 17.86 0.77
N ARG A 206 4.50 18.67 1.53
CA ARG A 206 3.02 18.67 1.53
C ARG A 206 2.45 19.03 0.16
N THR A 207 3.02 20.05 -0.48
CA THR A 207 2.59 20.48 -1.81
C THR A 207 2.80 19.37 -2.85
N LEU A 208 3.97 18.74 -2.88
CA LEU A 208 4.24 17.62 -3.77
C LEU A 208 3.29 16.45 -3.48
N HIS A 209 3.15 16.06 -2.22
CA HIS A 209 2.29 14.95 -1.82
C HIS A 209 0.82 15.18 -2.21
N ASN A 210 0.29 16.39 -2.02
CA ASN A 210 -1.06 16.75 -2.45
C ASN A 210 -1.22 16.63 -3.98
N MET A 211 -0.23 17.07 -4.75
CA MET A 211 -0.22 16.89 -6.21
C MET A 211 -0.12 15.42 -6.59
N MET A 212 0.69 14.61 -5.88
CA MET A 212 0.81 13.17 -6.13
C MET A 212 -0.53 12.48 -5.90
N LYS A 213 -1.25 12.84 -4.83
CA LYS A 213 -2.61 12.35 -4.58
C LYS A 213 -3.56 12.66 -5.73
N LYS A 214 -3.48 13.88 -6.30
CA LYS A 214 -4.29 14.26 -7.47
C LYS A 214 -3.95 13.42 -8.70
N VAL A 215 -2.67 13.33 -9.06
CA VAL A 215 -2.19 12.52 -10.20
C VAL A 215 -2.60 11.06 -10.04
N PHE A 216 -2.44 10.51 -8.83
CA PHE A 216 -2.81 9.14 -8.53
C PHE A 216 -4.32 8.88 -8.63
N MET A 217 -5.15 9.80 -8.12
CA MET A 217 -6.61 9.69 -8.29
C MET A 217 -7.04 9.80 -9.76
N GLN A 218 -6.34 10.60 -10.57
CA GLN A 218 -6.55 10.68 -12.02
C GLN A 218 -6.11 9.39 -12.73
N LEU A 219 -4.99 8.80 -12.32
CA LEU A 219 -4.52 7.50 -12.81
C LEU A 219 -5.58 6.41 -12.55
N ILE A 220 -6.09 6.34 -11.32
CA ILE A 220 -7.19 5.44 -10.93
C ILE A 220 -8.44 5.68 -11.80
N ALA A 221 -8.81 6.93 -12.04
CA ALA A 221 -9.95 7.27 -12.87
C ALA A 221 -9.77 6.77 -14.32
N GLU A 222 -8.55 6.84 -14.86
CA GLU A 222 -8.23 6.33 -16.20
C GLU A 222 -8.32 4.80 -16.30
N PHE A 223 -7.82 4.07 -15.30
CA PHE A 223 -8.01 2.61 -15.23
C PHE A 223 -9.51 2.25 -15.19
N LYS A 224 -10.30 2.95 -14.38
CA LYS A 224 -11.75 2.77 -14.31
C LYS A 224 -12.44 3.11 -15.63
N ARG A 225 -12.01 4.18 -16.31
CA ARG A 225 -12.54 4.60 -17.62
C ARG A 225 -12.27 3.56 -18.71
N LEU A 226 -11.13 2.88 -18.66
CA LEU A 226 -10.74 1.82 -19.59
C LEU A 226 -11.39 0.45 -19.28
N GLY A 227 -12.17 0.36 -18.21
CA GLY A 227 -12.99 -0.81 -17.87
C GLY A 227 -12.44 -1.69 -16.74
N SER A 228 -11.31 -1.32 -16.14
CA SER A 228 -10.69 -2.06 -15.04
C SER A 228 -11.40 -1.76 -13.72
N THR A 229 -11.56 -2.79 -12.88
CA THR A 229 -12.04 -2.61 -11.51
C THR A 229 -10.87 -2.64 -10.56
N ILE A 230 -10.74 -1.63 -9.70
CA ILE A 230 -9.62 -1.52 -8.76
C ILE A 230 -10.00 -2.28 -7.50
N VAL A 231 -9.21 -3.29 -7.13
CA VAL A 231 -9.37 -4.06 -5.89
C VAL A 231 -8.66 -3.34 -4.75
N TYR A 232 -7.41 -2.98 -4.99
CA TYR A 232 -6.56 -2.28 -4.04
C TYR A 232 -5.65 -1.30 -4.79
N ALA A 233 -5.37 -0.13 -4.22
CA ALA A 233 -4.36 0.77 -4.77
C ALA A 233 -3.79 1.71 -3.70
N ASN A 234 -2.46 1.85 -3.67
CA ASN A 234 -1.73 2.93 -3.02
C ASN A 234 -0.66 3.48 -3.99
N PHE A 235 0.19 4.41 -3.55
CA PHE A 235 1.18 5.05 -4.44
C PHE A 235 2.20 4.12 -5.08
N ASN A 236 2.42 2.93 -4.51
CA ASN A 236 3.46 2.01 -4.95
C ASN A 236 2.87 0.72 -5.55
N ARG A 237 1.64 0.35 -5.23
CA ARG A 237 1.05 -0.94 -5.58
C ARG A 237 -0.40 -0.79 -5.99
N MET A 238 -0.80 -1.49 -7.04
CA MET A 238 -2.19 -1.51 -7.51
C MET A 238 -2.62 -2.89 -7.98
N ILE A 239 -3.76 -3.36 -7.50
CA ILE A 239 -4.39 -4.63 -7.90
C ILE A 239 -5.63 -4.33 -8.74
N LEU A 240 -5.61 -4.81 -9.98
CA LEU A 240 -6.63 -4.62 -10.99
C LEU A 240 -7.37 -5.92 -11.27
N CYS A 241 -8.70 -5.90 -11.16
CA CYS A 241 -9.56 -6.95 -11.70
C CYS A 241 -9.84 -6.68 -13.18
N THR A 242 -9.36 -7.59 -14.05
CA THR A 242 -9.42 -7.46 -15.52
C THR A 242 -10.76 -7.89 -16.12
N LYS A 243 -11.59 -8.60 -15.34
CA LYS A 243 -12.83 -9.27 -15.79
C LYS A 243 -12.60 -10.33 -16.89
N LYS A 244 -11.35 -10.70 -17.15
CA LYS A 244 -10.97 -11.76 -18.09
C LYS A 244 -10.83 -13.08 -17.32
N ARG A 245 -11.20 -14.18 -17.97
CA ARG A 245 -11.18 -15.53 -17.38
C ARG A 245 -9.90 -16.31 -17.68
N ARG A 246 -9.23 -15.96 -18.79
CA ARG A 246 -7.97 -16.55 -19.20
C ARG A 246 -6.83 -15.61 -18.85
N LEU A 247 -5.70 -16.18 -18.45
CA LEU A 247 -4.53 -15.42 -18.03
C LEU A 247 -3.93 -14.60 -19.19
N VAL A 248 -3.79 -15.20 -20.37
CA VAL A 248 -3.24 -14.51 -21.55
C VAL A 248 -4.10 -13.31 -21.97
N ASP A 249 -5.42 -13.45 -21.98
CA ASP A 249 -6.34 -12.36 -22.31
C ASP A 249 -6.26 -11.22 -21.28
N ALA A 250 -6.03 -11.57 -20.01
CA ALA A 250 -5.90 -10.61 -18.91
C ALA A 250 -4.60 -9.80 -19.03
N LEU A 251 -3.47 -10.48 -19.28
CA LEU A 251 -2.17 -9.83 -19.43
C LEU A 251 -2.13 -8.92 -20.66
N GLY A 252 -2.62 -9.38 -21.82
CA GLY A 252 -2.71 -8.54 -23.02
C GLY A 252 -3.63 -7.32 -22.84
N TYR A 253 -4.70 -7.46 -22.05
CA TYR A 253 -5.56 -6.33 -21.68
C TYR A 253 -4.85 -5.31 -20.78
N VAL A 254 -4.09 -5.77 -19.78
CA VAL A 254 -3.35 -4.88 -18.89
C VAL A 254 -2.24 -4.17 -19.65
N GLU A 255 -1.49 -4.88 -20.50
CA GLU A 255 -0.44 -4.28 -21.33
C GLU A 255 -0.99 -3.18 -22.25
N TYR A 256 -2.12 -3.44 -22.92
CA TYR A 256 -2.81 -2.44 -23.74
C TYR A 256 -3.20 -1.19 -22.94
N ILE A 257 -3.74 -1.37 -21.73
CA ILE A 257 -4.13 -0.27 -20.86
C ILE A 257 -2.92 0.52 -20.37
N THR A 258 -1.88 -0.15 -19.90
CA THR A 258 -0.65 0.47 -19.42
C THR A 258 -0.02 1.31 -20.52
N ASN A 259 0.07 0.79 -21.75
CA ASN A 259 0.56 1.54 -22.92
C ASN A 259 -0.33 2.72 -23.28
N SER A 260 -1.66 2.55 -23.20
CA SER A 260 -2.62 3.63 -23.45
C SER A 260 -2.52 4.76 -22.41
N ILE A 261 -2.24 4.43 -21.14
CA ILE A 261 -2.06 5.40 -20.07
C ILE A 261 -0.72 6.12 -20.22
N LYS A 262 0.37 5.39 -20.49
CA LYS A 262 1.72 5.95 -20.75
C LYS A 262 1.76 6.88 -21.98
N SER A 263 0.80 6.78 -22.90
CA SER A 263 0.69 7.68 -24.05
C SER A 263 0.23 9.11 -23.69
N ARG A 264 -0.31 9.31 -22.49
CA ARG A 264 -0.73 10.64 -22.01
C ARG A 264 0.43 11.33 -21.32
N GLU A 265 0.65 12.60 -21.66
CA GLU A 265 1.73 13.43 -21.10
C GLU A 265 1.77 13.39 -19.55
N LEU A 266 0.60 13.46 -18.91
CA LEU A 266 0.45 13.43 -17.46
C LEU A 266 1.04 12.20 -16.76
N PHE A 267 1.17 11.05 -17.45
CA PHE A 267 1.62 9.78 -16.86
C PHE A 267 2.88 9.24 -17.52
N HIS A 268 3.55 10.02 -18.37
CA HIS A 268 4.62 9.54 -19.23
C HIS A 268 5.83 8.98 -18.46
N LEU A 269 6.14 9.56 -17.29
CA LEU A 269 7.28 9.15 -16.46
C LEU A 269 6.90 8.14 -15.38
N ILE A 270 5.62 7.75 -15.27
CA ILE A 270 5.19 6.71 -14.33
C ILE A 270 5.54 5.36 -14.92
N ASP A 271 6.31 4.58 -14.17
CA ASP A 271 6.58 3.20 -14.54
C ASP A 271 5.62 2.25 -13.84
N MET A 272 5.23 1.21 -14.56
CA MET A 272 4.25 0.21 -14.17
C MET A 272 4.77 -1.16 -14.59
N THR A 273 5.13 -1.99 -13.63
CA THR A 273 5.69 -3.33 -13.83
C THR A 273 4.79 -4.39 -13.20
N TYR A 274 4.86 -5.63 -13.69
CA TYR A 274 4.07 -6.74 -13.15
C TYR A 274 4.74 -7.34 -11.92
N GLU A 275 4.02 -7.40 -10.80
CA GLU A 275 4.51 -8.05 -9.57
C GLU A 275 3.94 -9.46 -9.42
N GLN A 276 2.62 -9.59 -9.58
CA GLN A 276 1.91 -10.86 -9.38
C GLN A 276 0.63 -10.94 -10.21
N CYS A 277 0.15 -12.16 -10.47
CA CYS A 277 -1.20 -12.37 -10.98
C CYS A 277 -1.97 -13.43 -10.19
N TRP A 278 -3.29 -13.27 -10.14
CA TRP A 278 -4.21 -14.08 -9.36
C TRP A 278 -5.33 -14.59 -10.26
N GLU A 279 -5.51 -15.89 -10.39
CA GLU A 279 -6.62 -16.46 -11.16
C GLU A 279 -7.95 -16.39 -10.39
N TYR A 280 -7.87 -16.53 -9.07
CA TYR A 280 -8.99 -16.36 -8.14
C TYR A 280 -8.48 -15.66 -6.89
N LEU A 281 -9.11 -14.55 -6.50
CA LEU A 281 -8.66 -13.73 -5.37
C LEU A 281 -9.81 -13.46 -4.40
N VAL A 282 -9.60 -13.77 -3.13
CA VAL A 282 -10.46 -13.36 -2.01
C VAL A 282 -9.70 -12.31 -1.22
N TRP A 283 -10.22 -11.08 -1.22
CA TRP A 283 -9.52 -9.92 -0.69
C TRP A 283 -10.35 -9.21 0.40
N LEU A 284 -9.76 -9.00 1.58
CA LEU A 284 -10.32 -8.13 2.61
C LEU A 284 -9.52 -6.83 2.75
N ASP A 285 -8.20 -6.95 2.89
CA ASP A 285 -7.24 -5.85 2.99
C ASP A 285 -5.81 -6.37 2.68
N GLN A 286 -4.83 -5.47 2.72
CA GLN A 286 -3.42 -5.80 2.43
C GLN A 286 -2.86 -6.93 3.30
N ALA A 287 -3.34 -7.11 4.53
CA ALA A 287 -2.88 -8.15 5.46
C ALA A 287 -3.80 -9.38 5.52
N ASN A 288 -4.94 -9.35 4.81
CA ASN A 288 -5.97 -10.37 4.84
C ASN A 288 -6.46 -10.66 3.42
N HIS A 289 -5.80 -11.59 2.74
CA HIS A 289 -6.17 -12.07 1.43
C HIS A 289 -5.74 -13.53 1.23
N GLY A 290 -6.40 -14.19 0.28
CA GLY A 290 -6.01 -15.52 -0.16
C GLY A 290 -6.52 -15.78 -1.56
N GLY A 291 -5.79 -16.58 -2.31
CA GLY A 291 -6.09 -16.79 -3.72
C GLY A 291 -5.17 -17.79 -4.38
N ILE A 292 -5.43 -18.03 -5.65
CA ILE A 292 -4.61 -18.92 -6.48
C ILE A 292 -3.76 -18.05 -7.39
N LYS A 293 -2.45 -18.26 -7.32
CA LYS A 293 -1.48 -17.53 -8.14
C LYS A 293 -1.56 -18.02 -9.58
N GLY A 294 -1.53 -17.08 -10.51
CA GLY A 294 -1.26 -17.36 -11.92
C GLY A 294 0.25 -17.33 -12.19
N LYS A 295 0.67 -17.95 -13.30
CA LYS A 295 2.07 -17.90 -13.75
C LYS A 295 2.30 -16.69 -14.63
N LEU A 296 3.07 -15.72 -14.16
CA LEU A 296 3.53 -14.62 -15.01
C LEU A 296 4.49 -15.16 -16.10
N PRO A 297 4.56 -14.51 -17.28
CA PRO A 297 5.64 -14.76 -18.22
C PRO A 297 6.96 -14.46 -17.52
N SER A 298 7.79 -15.47 -17.31
CA SER A 298 9.10 -15.31 -16.71
C SER A 298 9.89 -14.27 -17.52
N GLU A 299 10.26 -13.15 -16.92
CA GLU A 299 11.33 -12.29 -17.48
C GLU A 299 12.65 -13.05 -17.35
N GLN A 300 12.91 -14.00 -18.24
CA GLN A 300 14.27 -14.45 -18.48
C GLN A 300 14.91 -13.44 -19.45
N PRO A 301 16.03 -12.80 -19.08
CA PRO A 301 16.89 -12.20 -20.07
C PRO A 301 17.28 -13.29 -21.06
N LEU A 302 17.20 -12.99 -22.34
CA LEU A 302 17.76 -13.81 -23.43
C LEU A 302 19.27 -14.01 -23.20
N GLU A 303 19.64 -14.95 -22.34
CA GLU A 303 20.98 -15.51 -22.34
C GLU A 303 21.10 -16.34 -23.62
N GLN A 304 22.01 -15.90 -24.49
CA GLN A 304 22.44 -16.58 -25.69
C GLN A 304 22.91 -18.00 -25.32
N SER A 305 22.02 -18.98 -25.36
CA SER A 305 22.41 -20.38 -25.38
C SER A 305 23.09 -20.64 -26.72
N GLN A 306 24.42 -20.66 -26.70
CA GLN A 306 25.24 -21.22 -27.77
C GLN A 306 24.71 -22.64 -28.09
N PRO A 307 24.50 -22.99 -29.37
CA PRO A 307 24.09 -24.34 -29.71
C PRO A 307 25.24 -25.32 -29.41
N ASP A 308 24.96 -26.31 -28.57
CA ASP A 308 25.82 -27.46 -28.29
C ASP A 308 25.95 -28.31 -29.57
N PRO A 309 27.16 -28.50 -30.15
CA PRO A 309 27.34 -29.10 -31.47
C PRO A 309 27.10 -30.63 -31.53
N ASP A 310 26.76 -31.28 -30.40
CA ASP A 310 26.70 -32.74 -30.30
C ASP A 310 25.30 -33.34 -30.49
N LYS A 311 24.28 -32.55 -30.89
CA LYS A 311 22.92 -33.06 -31.17
C LYS A 311 22.52 -33.12 -32.65
N GLU A 312 23.43 -32.80 -33.59
CA GLU A 312 23.14 -32.83 -35.03
C GLU A 312 23.37 -34.20 -35.70
N ALA A 313 23.90 -35.21 -35.00
CA ALA A 313 24.24 -36.49 -35.62
C ALA A 313 23.12 -37.55 -35.49
N MET A 314 21.87 -37.23 -35.83
CA MET A 314 20.83 -38.21 -36.20
C MET A 314 19.57 -37.49 -36.71
N ARG A 315 19.58 -37.05 -37.98
CA ARG A 315 18.40 -36.82 -38.82
C ARG A 315 18.87 -36.44 -40.23
N GLU A 316 19.32 -37.45 -40.98
CA GLU A 316 19.41 -37.37 -42.44
C GLU A 316 18.13 -37.93 -43.06
N ASP A 317 17.74 -37.25 -44.14
CA ASP A 317 16.95 -37.69 -45.30
C ASP A 317 15.42 -37.51 -45.37
N THR A 318 15.10 -36.46 -46.14
CA THR A 318 14.15 -36.37 -47.29
C THR A 318 12.77 -35.73 -47.11
N ASP A 319 12.73 -34.46 -47.51
CA ASP A 319 11.85 -33.80 -48.51
C ASP A 319 10.33 -33.94 -48.43
N THR A 320 9.61 -32.85 -48.14
CA THR A 320 8.91 -31.99 -49.15
C THR A 320 8.11 -30.85 -48.49
N GLU A 321 7.93 -29.81 -49.28
CA GLU A 321 7.30 -28.49 -49.09
C GLU A 321 5.95 -28.46 -48.33
N GLU A 322 5.76 -27.44 -47.48
CA GLU A 322 4.72 -26.40 -47.59
C GLU A 322 4.81 -25.44 -46.37
N ASP A 323 5.05 -24.15 -46.64
CA ASP A 323 4.94 -23.05 -45.67
C ASP A 323 3.46 -22.91 -45.26
N ASP A 324 3.11 -23.41 -44.07
CA ASP A 324 1.80 -23.19 -43.44
C ASP A 324 1.87 -21.94 -42.54
N PRO A 325 1.10 -20.86 -42.82
CA PRO A 325 1.10 -19.64 -42.00
C PRO A 325 0.34 -19.77 -40.67
N ASP A 326 -0.26 -20.93 -40.37
CA ASP A 326 -1.18 -21.12 -39.24
C ASP A 326 -0.56 -21.83 -38.00
N LYS A 327 0.75 -21.74 -37.78
CA LYS A 327 1.33 -22.12 -36.47
C LYS A 327 1.28 -20.93 -35.50
N PRO A 328 0.45 -20.95 -34.43
CA PRO A 328 0.54 -19.95 -33.39
C PRO A 328 1.88 -20.11 -32.64
N ASP A 329 2.49 -18.98 -32.28
CA ASP A 329 3.75 -18.91 -31.53
C ASP A 329 3.78 -19.90 -30.35
N ASP A 330 4.77 -20.80 -30.34
CA ASP A 330 4.93 -21.86 -29.32
C ASP A 330 5.05 -21.31 -27.87
N GLU A 331 5.32 -20.01 -27.69
CA GLU A 331 5.37 -19.33 -26.38
C GLU A 331 3.97 -19.07 -25.78
N VAL A 332 2.93 -18.89 -26.62
CA VAL A 332 1.56 -18.57 -26.17
C VAL A 332 0.83 -19.79 -25.60
N GLU A 333 1.23 -21.00 -26.01
CA GLU A 333 0.68 -22.25 -25.47
C GLU A 333 1.24 -22.62 -24.08
N VAL A 334 2.38 -22.07 -23.65
CA VAL A 334 3.02 -22.43 -22.37
C VAL A 334 2.32 -21.78 -21.18
N LEU A 335 1.78 -20.56 -21.34
CA LEU A 335 1.14 -19.80 -20.26
C LEU A 335 -0.26 -20.34 -19.86
N ASN A 336 -0.95 -21.01 -20.78
CA ASN A 336 -2.28 -21.60 -20.53
C ASN A 336 -2.26 -23.14 -20.41
N LYS A 337 -1.13 -23.81 -20.69
CA LYS A 337 -0.96 -25.21 -20.33
C LYS A 337 -0.61 -25.29 -18.85
N SER A 338 -1.65 -25.44 -18.02
CA SER A 338 -1.46 -26.25 -16.82
C SER A 338 -0.99 -27.62 -17.32
N ASN A 339 0.29 -27.95 -17.16
CA ASN A 339 0.67 -29.35 -17.15
C ASN A 339 -0.30 -30.03 -16.16
N GLU A 340 -0.93 -31.13 -16.54
CA GLU A 340 -1.92 -31.81 -15.68
C GLU A 340 -1.32 -32.23 -14.31
N ASP A 341 0.00 -32.13 -14.17
CA ASP A 341 0.80 -32.43 -12.98
C ASP A 341 1.17 -31.21 -12.09
N ASP A 342 0.88 -29.96 -12.48
CA ASP A 342 1.18 -28.78 -11.65
C ASP A 342 0.00 -28.43 -10.73
N GLU A 343 0.11 -28.74 -9.43
CA GLU A 343 -0.87 -28.34 -8.42
C GLU A 343 -0.97 -26.80 -8.34
N PRO A 344 -2.19 -26.22 -8.21
CA PRO A 344 -2.35 -24.78 -8.10
C PRO A 344 -1.70 -24.24 -6.81
N GLU A 345 -0.83 -23.23 -6.93
CA GLU A 345 -0.21 -22.59 -5.79
C GLU A 345 -1.22 -21.67 -5.09
N ILE A 346 -1.68 -22.08 -3.90
CA ILE A 346 -2.62 -21.30 -3.08
C ILE A 346 -1.83 -20.44 -2.10
N GLU A 347 -2.02 -19.12 -2.17
CA GLU A 347 -1.54 -18.21 -1.14
C GLU A 347 -2.61 -17.96 -0.08
N MET A 348 -2.20 -17.98 1.19
CA MET A 348 -3.07 -17.86 2.36
C MET A 348 -2.48 -16.87 3.35
N ASN A 349 -2.69 -15.58 3.10
CA ASN A 349 -2.19 -14.50 3.94
C ASN A 349 -3.32 -13.88 4.79
N TRP A 350 -3.58 -14.48 5.96
CA TRP A 350 -4.67 -14.07 6.84
C TRP A 350 -4.17 -13.64 8.22
N ASN A 351 -3.94 -12.34 8.43
CA ASN A 351 -3.58 -11.79 9.73
C ASN A 351 -4.63 -12.09 10.82
N ILE A 352 -5.92 -12.02 10.50
CA ILE A 352 -7.02 -12.35 11.43
C ILE A 352 -6.91 -13.77 12.03
N MET A 353 -6.27 -14.71 11.33
CA MET A 353 -6.04 -16.06 11.83
C MET A 353 -5.06 -16.07 13.00
N GLN A 354 -4.06 -15.20 13.01
CA GLN A 354 -3.00 -15.16 14.01
C GLN A 354 -3.52 -14.80 15.41
N PHE A 355 -4.69 -14.16 15.49
CA PHE A 355 -5.38 -13.84 16.73
C PHE A 355 -6.18 -15.02 17.30
N LEU A 356 -6.34 -16.11 16.56
CA LEU A 356 -7.02 -17.32 17.04
C LEU A 356 -6.05 -18.18 17.85
N PRO A 357 -6.51 -18.88 18.92
CA PRO A 357 -5.65 -19.78 19.68
C PRO A 357 -5.13 -20.94 18.84
N GLU A 358 -3.85 -21.30 19.02
CA GLU A 358 -3.30 -22.55 18.46
C GLU A 358 -3.96 -23.78 19.10
N ALA A 359 -4.37 -23.66 20.36
CA ALA A 359 -5.11 -24.67 21.07
C ALA A 359 -6.42 -25.02 20.36
N GLY A 360 -6.77 -26.31 20.35
CA GLY A 360 -7.93 -26.80 19.58
C GLY A 360 -7.74 -26.80 18.06
N ALA A 361 -6.54 -26.49 17.57
CA ALA A 361 -6.18 -26.38 16.15
C ALA A 361 -7.02 -25.32 15.41
N CYS A 362 -7.38 -24.20 16.06
CA CYS A 362 -8.26 -23.20 15.46
C CYS A 362 -7.62 -22.58 14.19
N GLN A 363 -6.33 -22.26 14.22
CA GLN A 363 -5.60 -21.72 13.08
C GLN A 363 -5.53 -22.73 11.91
N THR A 364 -5.17 -23.99 12.19
CA THR A 364 -5.12 -25.03 11.15
C THR A 364 -6.49 -25.30 10.54
N ASN A 365 -7.55 -25.36 11.36
CA ASN A 365 -8.91 -25.53 10.87
C ASN A 365 -9.38 -24.32 10.05
N PHE A 366 -8.96 -23.10 10.42
CA PHE A 366 -9.25 -21.88 9.67
C PHE A 366 -8.65 -21.97 8.27
N ASN A 367 -7.35 -22.26 8.17
CA ASN A 367 -6.66 -22.43 6.89
C ASN A 367 -7.30 -23.53 6.04
N MET A 368 -7.60 -24.69 6.63
CA MET A 368 -8.21 -25.81 5.91
C MET A 368 -9.57 -25.44 5.29
N ILE A 369 -10.41 -24.73 6.05
CA ILE A 369 -11.75 -24.34 5.59
C ILE A 369 -11.68 -23.27 4.51
N VAL A 370 -10.87 -22.24 4.69
CA VAL A 370 -10.75 -21.15 3.72
C VAL A 370 -10.05 -21.63 2.44
N ALA A 371 -8.94 -22.36 2.55
CA ALA A 371 -8.24 -22.94 1.40
C ALA A 371 -9.13 -23.96 0.67
N GLY A 372 -9.86 -24.80 1.41
CA GLY A 372 -10.80 -25.76 0.83
C GLY A 372 -11.91 -25.09 0.04
N TYR A 373 -12.45 -23.96 0.54
CA TYR A 373 -13.42 -23.15 -0.20
C TYR A 373 -12.80 -22.54 -1.47
N ILE A 374 -11.65 -21.86 -1.35
CA ILE A 374 -10.92 -21.26 -2.49
C ILE A 374 -10.66 -22.29 -3.60
N LEU A 375 -10.12 -23.46 -3.24
CA LEU A 375 -9.80 -24.53 -4.17
C LEU A 375 -11.06 -25.13 -4.82
N SER A 376 -12.13 -25.33 -4.04
CA SER A 376 -13.38 -25.88 -4.58
C SER A 376 -14.04 -24.95 -5.60
N ILE A 377 -14.04 -23.64 -5.33
CA ILE A 377 -14.56 -22.63 -6.26
C ILE A 377 -13.72 -22.60 -7.53
N TYR A 378 -12.40 -22.57 -7.39
CA TYR A 378 -11.49 -22.56 -8.53
C TYR A 378 -11.61 -23.81 -9.40
N ASN A 379 -11.67 -25.01 -8.83
CA ASN A 379 -11.85 -26.24 -9.58
C ASN A 379 -13.16 -26.23 -10.38
N ASN A 380 -14.26 -25.77 -9.76
CA ASN A 380 -15.52 -25.61 -10.47
C ASN A 380 -15.41 -24.59 -11.63
N MET A 381 -14.69 -23.49 -11.43
CA MET A 381 -14.43 -22.50 -12.48
C MET A 381 -13.63 -23.11 -13.63
N GLN A 382 -12.56 -23.85 -13.35
CA GLN A 382 -11.74 -24.53 -14.34
C GLN A 382 -12.55 -25.57 -15.13
N ASP A 383 -13.38 -26.36 -14.45
CA ASP A 383 -14.28 -27.32 -15.09
C ASP A 383 -15.32 -26.65 -16.00
N GLU A 384 -15.88 -25.52 -15.58
CA GLU A 384 -16.79 -24.75 -16.43
C GLU A 384 -16.09 -24.17 -17.66
N GLN A 385 -14.87 -23.65 -17.49
CA GLN A 385 -14.07 -23.18 -18.62
C GLN A 385 -13.81 -24.30 -19.62
N ARG A 386 -13.40 -25.49 -19.14
CA ARG A 386 -13.20 -26.69 -19.97
C ARG A 386 -14.46 -27.11 -20.74
N ARG A 387 -15.65 -26.96 -20.13
CA ARG A 387 -16.94 -27.24 -20.79
C ARG A 387 -17.32 -26.20 -21.85
N MET A 388 -16.89 -24.96 -21.70
CA MET A 388 -17.18 -23.87 -22.64
C MET A 388 -16.17 -23.76 -23.78
N THR A 389 -14.99 -24.39 -23.66
CA THR A 389 -13.99 -24.44 -24.75
C THR A 389 -14.57 -25.12 -25.99
N PRO A 390 -14.50 -24.50 -27.19
CA PRO A 390 -14.97 -25.09 -28.44
C PRO A 390 -14.34 -26.47 -28.68
N GLY A 391 -15.17 -27.49 -28.93
CA GLY A 391 -14.73 -28.88 -29.14
C GLY A 391 -15.15 -29.87 -28.05
N ASN A 392 -15.46 -29.39 -26.83
CA ASN A 392 -15.87 -30.24 -25.70
C ASN A 392 -17.36 -30.18 -25.33
N THR A 393 -18.18 -29.43 -26.08
CA THR A 393 -19.63 -29.44 -25.88
C THR A 393 -20.23 -30.80 -26.28
N PRO A 394 -20.88 -31.55 -25.37
CA PRO A 394 -21.58 -32.77 -25.75
C PRO A 394 -22.69 -32.40 -26.74
N VAL A 395 -22.73 -33.05 -27.91
CA VAL A 395 -23.79 -32.88 -28.91
C VAL A 395 -25.12 -33.37 -28.31
N LYS A 396 -25.81 -32.52 -27.55
CA LYS A 396 -27.23 -32.69 -27.30
C LYS A 396 -27.98 -32.09 -28.47
N ARG A 397 -28.41 -32.96 -29.41
CA ARG A 397 -29.44 -32.63 -30.41
C ARG A 397 -30.65 -32.05 -29.66
N ARG A 398 -30.88 -30.75 -29.74
CA ARG A 398 -32.18 -30.16 -29.40
C ARG A 398 -32.57 -28.99 -30.29
N HIS A 399 -33.88 -28.95 -30.45
CA HIS A 399 -34.70 -28.26 -31.44
C HIS A 399 -34.64 -26.72 -31.33
N ASN A 400 -34.80 -26.07 -32.50
CA ASN A 400 -34.88 -24.63 -32.73
C ASN A 400 -35.58 -23.81 -31.61
N SER A 401 -34.88 -22.80 -31.10
CA SER A 401 -35.45 -21.54 -30.63
C SER A 401 -34.38 -20.45 -30.79
N GLN A 402 -34.54 -19.58 -31.79
CA GLN A 402 -33.70 -18.41 -32.00
C GLN A 402 -34.10 -17.31 -31.00
N SER A 403 -33.16 -16.90 -30.17
CA SER A 403 -33.12 -15.55 -29.60
C SER A 403 -31.65 -15.20 -29.32
N GLN A 404 -31.03 -14.50 -30.27
CA GLN A 404 -29.73 -13.87 -30.06
C GLN A 404 -29.96 -12.56 -29.31
N THR A 405 -29.56 -12.52 -28.05
CA THR A 405 -29.26 -11.28 -27.33
C THR A 405 -27.77 -11.25 -27.05
N PRO A 406 -27.04 -10.16 -27.36
CA PRO A 406 -25.66 -10.01 -26.95
C PRO A 406 -25.64 -9.72 -25.45
N VAL A 407 -25.50 -10.78 -24.64
CA VAL A 407 -25.33 -10.66 -23.20
C VAL A 407 -23.84 -10.62 -22.93
N VAL A 408 -23.35 -9.47 -22.48
CA VAL A 408 -22.05 -9.35 -21.80
C VAL A 408 -22.03 -10.44 -20.72
N PRO A 409 -21.12 -11.42 -20.75
CA PRO A 409 -21.17 -12.51 -19.80
C PRO A 409 -21.00 -11.93 -18.39
N PRO A 410 -21.88 -12.28 -17.44
CA PRO A 410 -21.67 -11.89 -16.04
C PRO A 410 -20.30 -12.41 -15.58
N GLU A 411 -19.63 -11.62 -14.73
CA GLU A 411 -18.30 -11.93 -14.18
C GLU A 411 -18.29 -13.36 -13.58
N THR A 412 -19.41 -13.77 -12.97
CA THR A 412 -19.70 -15.13 -12.49
C THR A 412 -20.86 -15.79 -13.25
N THR A 413 -20.74 -17.08 -13.59
CA THR A 413 -21.86 -17.83 -14.19
C THR A 413 -22.92 -18.19 -13.14
N PRO A 414 -24.21 -18.27 -13.51
CA PRO A 414 -25.26 -18.71 -12.57
C PRO A 414 -25.02 -20.12 -11.99
N SER A 415 -24.38 -21.01 -12.74
CA SER A 415 -24.01 -22.36 -12.28
C SER A 415 -22.93 -22.34 -11.20
N SER A 416 -21.90 -21.50 -11.34
CA SER A 416 -20.88 -21.32 -10.31
C SER A 416 -21.46 -20.73 -9.03
N VAL A 417 -22.40 -19.79 -9.16
CA VAL A 417 -23.12 -19.23 -7.99
C VAL A 417 -23.91 -20.33 -7.28
N SER A 418 -24.66 -21.17 -8.01
CA SER A 418 -25.39 -22.27 -7.38
C SER A 418 -24.48 -23.28 -6.69
N PHE A 419 -23.34 -23.63 -7.31
CA PHE A 419 -22.36 -24.53 -6.72
C PHE A 419 -21.80 -23.97 -5.40
N ALA A 420 -21.41 -22.68 -5.39
CA ALA A 420 -20.92 -22.03 -4.18
C ALA A 420 -21.98 -22.05 -3.05
N GLN A 421 -23.25 -21.77 -3.39
CA GLN A 421 -24.34 -21.80 -2.43
C GLN A 421 -24.63 -23.18 -1.86
N ASP A 422 -24.52 -24.23 -2.68
CA ASP A 422 -24.71 -25.62 -2.27
C ASP A 422 -23.54 -26.13 -1.42
N LEU A 423 -22.30 -25.75 -1.77
CA LEU A 423 -21.09 -26.07 -1.00
C LEU A 423 -21.18 -25.53 0.43
N ILE A 424 -21.64 -24.29 0.60
CA ILE A 424 -21.83 -23.69 1.93
C ILE A 424 -22.96 -24.37 2.70
N GLN A 425 -24.10 -24.66 2.05
CA GLN A 425 -25.26 -25.27 2.71
C GLN A 425 -25.05 -26.75 3.09
N GLY A 426 -24.24 -27.47 2.31
CA GLY A 426 -23.93 -28.88 2.52
C GLY A 426 -22.65 -29.07 3.31
N ASP A 427 -21.58 -29.40 2.59
CA ASP A 427 -20.34 -29.94 3.16
C ASP A 427 -19.66 -28.96 4.11
N LEU A 428 -19.56 -27.67 3.74
CA LEU A 428 -18.86 -26.68 4.56
C LEU A 428 -19.60 -26.40 5.87
N ALA A 429 -20.93 -26.31 5.83
CA ALA A 429 -21.73 -26.16 7.05
C ALA A 429 -21.53 -27.35 7.99
N GLN A 430 -21.59 -28.59 7.47
CA GLN A 430 -21.38 -29.79 8.29
C GLN A 430 -19.98 -29.82 8.92
N GLN A 431 -18.94 -29.49 8.15
CA GLN A 431 -17.57 -29.39 8.64
C GLN A 431 -17.45 -28.30 9.72
N MET A 432 -18.03 -27.12 9.49
CA MET A 432 -18.06 -26.00 10.44
C MET A 432 -18.76 -26.38 11.75
N PHE A 433 -19.90 -27.08 11.70
CA PHE A 433 -20.60 -27.55 12.91
C PHE A 433 -19.74 -28.53 13.70
N ALA A 434 -19.13 -29.52 13.04
CA ALA A 434 -18.29 -30.52 13.71
C ALA A 434 -17.06 -29.88 14.37
N ILE A 435 -16.38 -28.99 13.67
CA ILE A 435 -15.19 -28.29 14.19
C ILE A 435 -15.57 -27.35 15.34
N THR A 436 -16.60 -26.53 15.17
CA THR A 436 -17.07 -25.59 16.21
C THR A 436 -17.49 -26.34 17.47
N GLN A 437 -18.20 -27.47 17.34
CA GLN A 437 -18.57 -28.31 18.48
C GLN A 437 -17.35 -28.89 19.19
N LYS A 438 -16.33 -29.32 18.43
CA LYS A 438 -15.07 -29.86 18.95
C LYS A 438 -14.28 -28.79 19.71
N ILE A 439 -14.17 -27.57 19.16
CA ILE A 439 -13.52 -26.43 19.81
C ILE A 439 -14.26 -26.07 21.10
N ASN A 440 -15.58 -25.90 21.04
CA ASN A 440 -16.39 -25.54 22.21
C ASN A 440 -16.29 -26.59 23.33
N LYS A 441 -16.36 -27.89 23.01
CA LYS A 441 -16.21 -28.97 24.01
C LYS A 441 -14.83 -29.01 24.65
N LYS A 442 -13.76 -28.78 23.87
CA LYS A 442 -12.38 -28.87 24.36
C LYS A 442 -11.96 -27.65 25.17
N LEU A 443 -12.38 -26.46 24.76
CA LEU A 443 -11.87 -25.19 25.31
C LEU A 443 -12.84 -24.50 26.27
N SER A 444 -14.15 -24.73 26.18
CA SER A 444 -15.13 -24.12 27.11
C SER A 444 -15.30 -24.91 28.42
N GLY A 445 -14.82 -26.16 28.50
CA GLY A 445 -14.97 -27.04 29.67
C GLY A 445 -13.76 -27.09 30.62
N SER A 446 -12.61 -26.52 30.26
CA SER A 446 -11.40 -26.61 31.07
C SER A 446 -11.31 -25.44 32.04
N ARG A 447 -11.51 -25.71 33.34
CA ARG A 447 -11.19 -24.79 34.45
C ARG A 447 -9.67 -24.55 34.63
N ASN A 448 -8.82 -25.13 33.80
CA ASN A 448 -7.38 -24.85 33.79
C ASN A 448 -7.09 -23.70 32.84
N THR A 449 -6.71 -22.57 33.44
CA THR A 449 -6.64 -21.20 32.92
C THR A 449 -5.57 -20.92 31.85
N THR A 450 -4.89 -21.92 31.29
CA THR A 450 -3.78 -21.71 30.32
C THR A 450 -4.01 -22.31 28.93
N ALA A 451 -5.00 -23.18 28.73
CA ALA A 451 -5.18 -23.88 27.45
C ALA A 451 -6.00 -23.10 26.40
N ALA A 452 -6.56 -21.95 26.75
CA ALA A 452 -7.39 -21.12 25.86
C ALA A 452 -6.86 -19.69 25.76
N GLU A 453 -5.60 -19.46 26.13
CA GLU A 453 -4.99 -18.13 26.09
C GLU A 453 -4.89 -17.67 24.63
N PHE A 454 -5.50 -16.52 24.34
CA PHE A 454 -5.46 -15.93 23.02
C PHE A 454 -4.09 -15.29 22.79
N PRO A 455 -3.47 -15.49 21.61
CA PRO A 455 -2.29 -14.75 21.23
C PRO A 455 -2.51 -13.24 21.37
N GLN A 456 -1.47 -12.52 21.81
CA GLN A 456 -1.46 -11.06 21.89
C GLN A 456 -0.41 -10.50 20.91
N PRO A 457 -0.61 -10.67 19.59
CA PRO A 457 0.26 -10.05 18.59
C PRO A 457 0.13 -8.52 18.63
N PRO A 458 1.07 -7.78 17.98
CA PRO A 458 1.00 -6.33 17.89
C PRO A 458 -0.35 -5.88 17.29
N GLY A 459 -0.89 -4.78 17.80
CA GLY A 459 -2.22 -4.29 17.43
C GLY A 459 -3.39 -5.00 18.11
N SER A 460 -3.17 -6.03 18.94
CA SER A 460 -4.24 -6.63 19.75
C SER A 460 -4.85 -5.59 20.71
N HIS A 461 -6.17 -5.41 20.63
CA HIS A 461 -6.90 -4.48 21.50
C HIS A 461 -8.20 -5.06 22.06
N LEU A 462 -8.65 -6.20 21.55
CA LEU A 462 -9.86 -6.87 22.00
C LEU A 462 -9.54 -7.89 23.09
N GLN A 463 -10.41 -7.95 24.12
CA GLN A 463 -10.35 -8.98 25.14
C GLN A 463 -11.16 -10.20 24.69
N LEU A 464 -10.53 -11.06 23.89
CA LEU A 464 -11.13 -12.29 23.37
C LEU A 464 -11.23 -13.35 24.48
N LYS A 465 -12.41 -13.98 24.61
CA LYS A 465 -12.70 -14.94 25.69
C LYS A 465 -13.12 -16.32 25.21
N ASN A 466 -13.91 -16.39 24.13
CA ASN A 466 -14.50 -17.64 23.66
C ASN A 466 -13.87 -18.05 22.30
N PRO A 467 -12.97 -19.05 22.27
CA PRO A 467 -12.29 -19.47 21.04
C PRO A 467 -13.25 -19.93 19.93
N ALA A 468 -14.34 -20.61 20.29
CA ALA A 468 -15.31 -21.09 19.31
C ALA A 468 -16.08 -19.93 18.67
N LEU A 469 -16.40 -18.89 19.44
CA LEU A 469 -17.06 -17.68 18.94
C LEU A 469 -16.16 -16.93 17.95
N GLU A 470 -14.90 -16.68 18.33
CA GLU A 470 -13.97 -15.92 17.48
C GLU A 470 -13.60 -16.69 16.21
N PHE A 471 -13.46 -18.01 16.30
CA PHE A 471 -13.29 -18.88 15.13
C PHE A 471 -14.47 -18.75 14.14
N VAL A 472 -15.71 -18.84 14.63
CA VAL A 472 -16.92 -18.69 13.80
C VAL A 472 -16.98 -17.30 13.16
N LYS A 473 -16.70 -16.24 13.93
CA LYS A 473 -16.68 -14.86 13.44
C LYS A 473 -15.65 -14.66 12.32
N ALA A 474 -14.43 -15.13 12.51
CA ALA A 474 -13.34 -14.97 11.54
C ALA A 474 -13.68 -15.66 10.20
N ILE A 475 -14.09 -16.93 10.23
CA ILE A 475 -14.44 -17.66 9.00
C ILE A 475 -15.67 -17.07 8.31
N CYS A 476 -16.72 -16.75 9.06
CA CYS A 476 -17.91 -16.15 8.46
C CYS A 476 -17.60 -14.78 7.84
N LYS A 477 -16.66 -14.01 8.42
CA LYS A 477 -16.21 -12.75 7.84
C LYS A 477 -15.49 -12.96 6.50
N VAL A 478 -14.59 -13.94 6.41
CA VAL A 478 -13.90 -14.27 5.14
C VAL A 478 -14.90 -14.76 4.09
N LEU A 479 -15.78 -15.71 4.44
CA LEU A 479 -16.77 -16.22 3.49
C LEU A 479 -17.77 -15.14 3.04
N SER A 480 -18.07 -14.15 3.88
CA SER A 480 -18.94 -13.02 3.51
C SER A 480 -18.35 -12.06 2.46
N LEU A 481 -17.06 -12.22 2.11
CA LEU A 481 -16.44 -11.49 1.01
C LEU A 481 -17.02 -11.89 -0.35
N ASP A 482 -17.49 -13.14 -0.49
CA ASP A 482 -18.27 -13.53 -1.65
C ASP A 482 -19.74 -13.11 -1.46
N SER A 483 -20.10 -12.05 -2.19
CA SER A 483 -21.45 -11.47 -2.14
C SER A 483 -22.55 -12.47 -2.53
N ASN A 484 -22.23 -13.51 -3.31
CA ASN A 484 -23.20 -14.48 -3.82
C ASN A 484 -23.66 -15.50 -2.78
N ILE A 485 -22.92 -15.68 -1.68
CA ILE A 485 -23.18 -16.67 -0.63
C ILE A 485 -23.56 -16.04 0.72
N ASN A 486 -23.70 -14.71 0.78
CA ASN A 486 -23.96 -13.98 2.03
C ASN A 486 -25.18 -14.48 2.81
N LEU A 487 -26.25 -14.88 2.12
CA LEU A 487 -27.47 -15.39 2.76
C LEU A 487 -27.20 -16.75 3.44
N GLN A 488 -26.46 -17.63 2.77
CA GLN A 488 -26.09 -18.96 3.24
C GLN A 488 -25.15 -18.86 4.43
N VAL A 489 -24.13 -18.00 4.33
CA VAL A 489 -23.19 -17.72 5.42
C VAL A 489 -23.91 -17.15 6.64
N THR A 490 -24.86 -16.23 6.45
CA THR A 490 -25.65 -15.66 7.56
C THR A 490 -26.49 -16.74 8.27
N LYS A 491 -27.16 -17.62 7.51
CA LYS A 491 -27.90 -18.77 8.07
C LYS A 491 -26.98 -19.70 8.87
N MET A 492 -25.84 -20.07 8.28
CA MET A 492 -24.83 -20.92 8.93
C MET A 492 -24.30 -20.27 10.21
N LYS A 493 -23.95 -18.97 10.18
CA LYS A 493 -23.51 -18.20 11.35
C LYS A 493 -24.55 -18.27 12.46
N ARG A 494 -25.82 -18.00 12.15
CA ARG A 494 -26.91 -18.07 13.14
C ARG A 494 -27.02 -19.44 13.81
N ASP A 495 -26.92 -20.51 13.03
CA ASP A 495 -27.06 -21.87 13.57
C ASP A 495 -25.81 -22.30 14.35
N LEU A 496 -24.61 -21.85 13.96
CA LEU A 496 -23.37 -22.00 14.73
C LEU A 496 -23.41 -21.22 16.06
N LEU A 497 -23.96 -20.00 16.06
CA LEU A 497 -24.13 -19.20 17.27
C LEU A 497 -25.10 -19.88 18.27
N LYS A 498 -26.19 -20.46 17.78
CA LYS A 498 -27.10 -21.26 18.61
C LYS A 498 -26.39 -22.48 19.22
N LEU A 499 -25.51 -23.15 18.46
CA LEU A 499 -24.73 -24.30 18.94
C LEU A 499 -23.81 -23.94 20.12
N ILE A 500 -23.26 -22.72 20.14
CA ILE A 500 -22.42 -22.22 21.24
C ILE A 500 -23.22 -21.50 22.34
N GLY A 501 -24.55 -21.39 22.20
CA GLY A 501 -25.43 -20.78 23.20
C GLY A 501 -25.47 -19.25 23.19
N LEU A 502 -25.13 -18.60 22.06
CA LEU A 502 -25.11 -17.14 21.91
C LEU A 502 -26.19 -16.65 20.94
N GLY A 503 -26.74 -15.46 21.22
CA GLY A 503 -27.74 -14.81 20.38
C GLY A 503 -27.13 -14.14 19.15
N GLU A 504 -27.82 -14.23 18.01
CA GLU A 504 -27.39 -13.63 16.74
C GLU A 504 -27.21 -12.11 16.82
N PHE A 505 -28.03 -11.43 17.62
CA PHE A 505 -28.01 -9.97 17.79
C PHE A 505 -27.23 -9.48 19.02
N SER A 506 -26.50 -10.38 19.70
CA SER A 506 -25.64 -9.95 20.80
C SER A 506 -24.50 -9.08 20.27
N GLU A 507 -24.07 -8.07 21.02
CA GLU A 507 -22.89 -7.28 20.62
C GLU A 507 -21.64 -8.16 20.52
N GLU A 508 -21.58 -9.21 21.34
CA GLU A 508 -20.53 -10.21 21.30
C GLU A 508 -20.53 -11.05 20.02
N SER A 509 -21.60 -11.13 19.23
CA SER A 509 -21.62 -11.92 17.97
C SER A 509 -21.13 -11.13 16.75
N GLN A 510 -21.00 -9.81 16.88
CA GLN A 510 -20.55 -8.95 15.80
C GLN A 510 -19.05 -9.11 15.60
N PHE A 511 -18.63 -9.19 14.34
CA PHE A 511 -17.21 -9.21 14.01
C PHE A 511 -16.65 -7.80 14.23
N LYS A 512 -15.59 -7.71 15.01
CA LYS A 512 -14.73 -6.54 15.14
C LYS A 512 -13.33 -7.00 14.74
N ASP A 513 -12.63 -6.20 13.93
CA ASP A 513 -11.25 -6.51 13.56
C ASP A 513 -10.42 -6.65 14.86
N PRO A 514 -9.80 -7.80 15.14
CA PRO A 514 -9.04 -7.99 16.38
C PRO A 514 -7.72 -7.21 16.40
N CYS A 515 -7.23 -6.81 15.24
CA CYS A 515 -5.99 -6.07 15.09
C CYS A 515 -6.28 -4.57 14.94
N LEU A 516 -5.40 -3.72 15.45
CA LEU A 516 -5.27 -2.32 15.05
C LEU A 516 -4.05 -2.22 14.13
N SER A 517 -4.12 -1.34 13.13
CA SER A 517 -2.98 -1.08 12.25
C SER A 517 -2.28 0.20 12.70
N HIS A 518 -0.96 0.22 12.61
CA HIS A 518 -0.19 1.45 12.62
C HIS A 518 0.85 1.38 11.52
N VAL A 519 0.60 2.16 10.46
CA VAL A 519 1.44 2.22 9.28
C VAL A 519 2.42 3.37 9.43
N LEU A 520 3.71 3.04 9.45
CA LEU A 520 4.73 4.02 9.14
C LEU A 520 4.75 4.21 7.64
N THR A 521 4.31 5.39 7.18
CA THR A 521 4.28 5.67 5.75
C THR A 521 5.69 5.75 5.18
N GLU A 522 5.86 5.40 3.91
CA GLU A 522 7.00 5.73 3.05
C GLU A 522 8.38 5.39 3.64
N VAL A 523 8.51 4.32 4.43
CA VAL A 523 9.78 3.88 5.03
C VAL A 523 10.77 3.51 3.93
N ILE A 524 11.99 4.04 4.05
CA ILE A 524 12.98 4.03 2.97
C ILE A 524 14.10 3.07 3.32
N CYS A 525 14.34 2.06 2.48
CA CYS A 525 15.49 1.18 2.65
C CYS A 525 16.79 1.95 2.40
N LYS A 526 17.70 2.02 3.37
CA LYS A 526 19.00 2.69 3.21
C LYS A 526 19.93 2.02 2.19
N HIS A 527 19.64 0.78 1.80
CA HIS A 527 20.48 0.01 0.88
C HIS A 527 20.00 0.07 -0.57
N CYS A 528 18.72 -0.19 -0.85
CA CYS A 528 18.18 -0.15 -2.22
C CYS A 528 17.22 1.02 -2.48
N ASN A 529 16.87 1.81 -1.46
CA ASN A 529 15.98 2.98 -1.54
C ASN A 529 14.54 2.69 -1.96
N HIS A 530 14.16 1.42 -1.95
CA HIS A 530 12.77 1.03 -2.01
C HIS A 530 12.00 1.73 -0.88
N VAL A 531 10.96 2.45 -1.28
CA VAL A 531 10.05 3.17 -0.40
C VAL A 531 8.80 2.31 -0.25
N ARG A 532 8.45 1.97 0.99
CA ARG A 532 7.21 1.24 1.27
C ARG A 532 6.59 1.70 2.57
N ASP A 533 5.28 1.65 2.60
CA ASP A 533 4.53 1.72 3.84
C ASP A 533 4.80 0.45 4.66
N LEU A 534 5.05 0.60 5.96
CA LEU A 534 5.38 -0.50 6.85
C LEU A 534 4.33 -0.56 7.97
N ASP A 535 3.45 -1.55 7.90
CA ASP A 535 2.46 -1.83 8.94
C ASP A 535 3.11 -2.60 10.09
N LEU A 536 3.37 -1.92 11.20
CA LEU A 536 4.04 -2.52 12.36
C LEU A 536 3.21 -3.58 13.08
N CYS A 537 1.94 -3.76 12.74
CA CYS A 537 1.08 -4.76 13.37
C CYS A 537 0.74 -5.93 12.44
N ARG A 538 0.78 -5.72 11.13
CA ARG A 538 0.19 -6.64 10.14
C ARG A 538 1.06 -6.92 8.92
N ASP A 539 2.31 -6.48 8.90
CA ASP A 539 3.18 -6.60 7.72
C ASP A 539 3.36 -8.08 7.28
N PRO A 540 2.88 -8.45 6.06
CA PRO A 540 2.97 -9.81 5.55
C PRO A 540 4.39 -10.36 5.42
N TYR A 541 5.36 -9.48 5.22
CA TYR A 541 6.75 -9.83 4.94
C TYR A 541 7.60 -9.92 6.22
N MET A 542 6.96 -9.87 7.40
CA MET A 542 7.66 -10.01 8.66
C MET A 542 8.39 -11.35 8.77
N ASN A 543 9.65 -11.29 9.18
CA ASN A 543 10.43 -12.47 9.49
C ASN A 543 9.89 -13.14 10.77
N LYS A 544 9.40 -14.38 10.61
CA LYS A 544 8.76 -15.15 11.70
C LYS A 544 9.75 -15.89 12.60
N ASP A 545 11.05 -15.85 12.28
CA ASP A 545 12.09 -16.61 12.97
C ASP A 545 12.52 -16.03 14.33
N GLY A 546 11.84 -14.97 14.80
CA GLY A 546 11.89 -14.48 16.18
C GLY A 546 13.26 -13.96 16.66
N THR A 547 14.26 -13.90 15.78
CA THR A 547 15.62 -13.47 16.10
C THR A 547 16.00 -12.24 15.26
N GLY A 548 16.07 -11.09 15.92
CA GLY A 548 16.45 -9.82 15.29
C GLY A 548 15.27 -8.91 14.94
N CYS A 549 15.52 -7.95 14.05
CA CYS A 549 14.47 -7.05 13.55
C CYS A 549 13.52 -7.83 12.63
N PRO A 550 12.21 -7.71 12.83
CA PRO A 550 11.23 -8.49 12.09
C PRO A 550 11.03 -7.95 10.67
N TRP A 551 11.45 -6.72 10.37
CA TRP A 551 11.22 -6.10 9.07
C TRP A 551 12.48 -6.11 8.21
N SER A 552 12.34 -6.60 6.99
CA SER A 552 13.34 -6.52 5.94
C SER A 552 12.75 -5.84 4.71
N CYS A 553 13.62 -5.24 3.90
CA CYS A 553 13.23 -4.69 2.62
C CYS A 553 12.77 -5.82 1.68
N ILE A 554 11.63 -5.66 1.01
CA ILE A 554 11.12 -6.67 0.09
C ILE A 554 12.00 -6.86 -1.15
N GLN A 555 12.71 -5.82 -1.57
CA GLN A 555 13.51 -5.84 -2.78
C GLN A 555 14.92 -6.42 -2.56
N CYS A 556 15.62 -5.98 -1.50
CA CYS A 556 17.01 -6.37 -1.27
C CYS A 556 17.21 -7.24 -0.01
N HIS A 557 16.13 -7.57 0.71
CA HIS A 557 16.12 -8.39 1.92
C HIS A 557 17.01 -7.92 3.07
N ASN A 558 17.53 -6.68 2.98
CA ASN A 558 18.27 -6.08 4.09
C ASN A 558 17.31 -5.69 5.20
N VAL A 559 17.76 -5.96 6.41
CA VAL A 559 17.01 -5.73 7.64
C VAL A 559 16.97 -4.23 7.95
N TYR A 560 15.79 -3.72 8.34
CA TYR A 560 15.64 -2.33 8.77
C TYR A 560 16.24 -2.12 10.18
N ASP A 561 16.69 -0.89 10.46
CA ASP A 561 17.19 -0.53 11.79
C ASP A 561 16.02 -0.26 12.75
N ILE A 562 15.87 -1.11 13.79
CA ILE A 562 14.82 -0.97 14.81
C ILE A 562 14.93 0.37 15.52
N THR A 563 16.15 0.87 15.74
CA THR A 563 16.39 2.13 16.46
C THR A 563 15.83 3.32 15.69
N GLU A 564 15.96 3.30 14.36
CA GLU A 564 15.40 4.33 13.48
C GLU A 564 13.88 4.22 13.40
N ILE A 565 13.33 3.00 13.35
CA ILE A 565 11.88 2.77 13.44
C ILE A 565 11.35 3.28 14.78
N GLU A 566 12.03 3.01 15.89
CA GLU A 566 11.67 3.51 17.22
C GLU A 566 11.69 5.05 17.27
N GLN A 567 12.72 5.68 16.68
CA GLN A 567 12.80 7.14 16.58
C GLN A 567 11.64 7.73 15.77
N ASN A 568 11.32 7.14 14.60
CA ASN A 568 10.18 7.57 13.79
C ASN A 568 8.85 7.45 14.55
N LEU A 569 8.70 6.41 15.39
CA LEU A 569 7.52 6.24 16.23
C LEU A 569 7.46 7.26 17.37
N LEU A 570 8.61 7.61 17.97
CA LEU A 570 8.72 8.68 18.95
C LEU A 570 8.35 10.05 18.33
N ASP A 571 8.78 10.30 17.11
CA ASP A 571 8.41 11.52 16.40
C ASP A 571 6.92 11.53 16.07
N SER A 572 6.36 10.40 15.60
CA SER A 572 4.91 10.29 15.34
C SER A 572 4.07 10.49 16.60
N ILE A 573 4.44 9.89 17.74
CA ILE A 573 3.69 10.08 19.00
C ILE A 573 3.84 11.49 19.56
N HIS A 574 5.02 12.12 19.47
CA HIS A 574 5.22 13.52 19.87
C HIS A 574 4.38 14.46 19.00
N ARG A 575 4.37 14.25 17.68
CA ARG A 575 3.53 15.01 16.76
C ARG A 575 2.05 14.81 17.04
N LYS A 576 1.58 13.58 17.27
CA LYS A 576 0.17 13.32 17.62
C LYS A 576 -0.22 13.92 18.96
N SER A 577 0.66 13.85 19.96
CA SER A 577 0.46 14.48 21.27
C SER A 577 0.35 16.00 21.14
N MET A 578 1.26 16.62 20.38
CA MET A 578 1.21 18.05 20.09
C MET A 578 -0.07 18.42 19.33
N GLY A 579 -0.45 17.64 18.32
CA GLY A 579 -1.68 17.86 17.55
C GLY A 579 -2.93 17.79 18.41
N TYR A 580 -2.99 16.84 19.36
CA TYR A 580 -4.07 16.76 20.33
C TYR A 580 -4.12 17.97 21.28
N MET A 581 -2.98 18.54 21.67
CA MET A 581 -2.94 19.72 22.54
C MET A 581 -3.28 21.02 21.81
N LEU A 582 -2.93 21.11 20.53
CA LEU A 582 -3.15 22.29 19.68
C LEU A 582 -4.48 22.24 18.91
N GLN A 583 -5.27 21.18 19.08
CA GLN A 583 -6.51 20.98 18.34
C GLN A 583 -7.51 22.12 18.56
N ASP A 584 -8.33 22.36 17.55
CA ASP A 584 -9.46 23.27 17.69
C ASP A 584 -10.54 22.70 18.62
N LEU A 585 -11.32 23.59 19.22
CA LEU A 585 -12.55 23.23 19.92
C LEU A 585 -13.76 23.51 19.02
N LYS A 586 -14.72 22.59 19.03
CA LYS A 586 -15.97 22.71 18.27
C LYS A 586 -17.15 22.90 19.21
N CYS A 587 -18.14 23.67 18.78
CA CYS A 587 -19.37 23.84 19.54
C CYS A 587 -20.29 22.62 19.36
N THR A 588 -20.74 22.04 20.47
CA THR A 588 -21.69 20.91 20.50
C THR A 588 -23.01 21.19 19.75
N LYS A 589 -23.46 22.44 19.71
CA LYS A 589 -24.75 22.83 19.08
C LYS A 589 -24.62 23.21 17.61
N CYS A 590 -23.79 24.21 17.30
CA CYS A 590 -23.68 24.74 15.93
C CYS A 590 -22.55 24.11 15.12
N GLN A 591 -21.71 23.26 15.72
CA GLN A 591 -20.52 22.66 15.10
C GLN A 591 -19.50 23.69 14.59
N GLY A 592 -19.64 24.97 14.99
CA GLY A 592 -18.68 26.03 14.68
C GLY A 592 -17.39 25.88 15.49
N VAL A 593 -16.27 26.21 14.86
CA VAL A 593 -14.94 26.25 15.46
C VAL A 593 -14.83 27.44 16.42
N LYS A 594 -14.15 27.25 17.55
CA LYS A 594 -13.89 28.31 18.53
C LYS A 594 -12.81 29.25 18.02
N GLU A 595 -13.18 30.51 17.80
CA GLU A 595 -12.26 31.54 17.28
C GLU A 595 -11.46 32.25 18.39
N ASP A 596 -12.09 32.49 19.56
CA ASP A 596 -11.50 33.26 20.66
C ASP A 596 -10.98 32.36 21.79
N ASN A 597 -9.76 32.58 22.27
CA ASN A 597 -9.18 31.79 23.37
C ASN A 597 -9.99 31.88 24.69
N MET A 598 -10.47 33.07 25.03
CA MET A 598 -11.11 33.35 26.33
C MET A 598 -12.59 33.01 26.39
N ALA A 599 -13.25 32.78 25.25
CA ALA A 599 -14.68 32.48 25.21
C ALA A 599 -14.97 31.13 25.88
N ARG A 600 -15.79 31.15 26.94
CA ARG A 600 -16.20 29.93 27.66
C ARG A 600 -17.32 29.18 26.95
N TYR A 601 -18.21 29.91 26.29
CA TYR A 601 -19.37 29.37 25.57
C TYR A 601 -19.40 29.94 24.16
N CYS A 602 -19.97 29.19 23.23
CA CYS A 602 -20.22 29.68 21.89
C CYS A 602 -21.28 30.79 21.89
N ALA A 603 -21.31 31.63 20.86
CA ALA A 603 -22.35 32.64 20.65
C ALA A 603 -23.77 32.04 20.62
N CYS A 604 -23.91 30.75 20.25
CA CYS A 604 -25.18 30.02 20.32
C CYS A 604 -25.52 29.45 21.72
N ALA A 605 -24.76 29.84 22.75
CA ALA A 605 -24.84 29.30 24.11
C ALA A 605 -24.65 27.78 24.18
N GLY A 606 -23.86 27.20 23.27
CA GLY A 606 -23.40 25.82 23.33
C GLY A 606 -22.03 25.71 23.99
N ASP A 607 -21.79 24.57 24.65
CA ASP A 607 -20.47 24.23 25.19
C ASP A 607 -19.51 23.85 24.06
N PHE A 608 -18.22 24.08 24.30
CA PHE A 608 -17.14 23.67 23.43
C PHE A 608 -16.58 22.31 23.87
N GLU A 609 -16.32 21.45 22.90
CA GLU A 609 -15.68 20.15 23.09
C GLU A 609 -14.47 20.01 22.16
N ASN A 610 -13.63 19.02 22.44
CA ASN A 610 -12.47 18.71 21.61
C ASN A 610 -12.92 18.27 20.22
N SER A 611 -12.17 18.67 19.18
CA SER A 611 -12.43 18.22 17.82
C SER A 611 -12.11 16.73 17.65
N VAL A 612 -11.01 16.28 18.24
CA VAL A 612 -10.53 14.89 18.35
C VAL A 612 -10.90 14.30 19.71
N ASP A 613 -11.52 13.12 19.69
CA ASP A 613 -11.94 12.43 20.91
C ASP A 613 -10.74 11.95 21.73
N ILE A 614 -10.84 12.02 23.06
CA ILE A 614 -9.84 11.47 23.97
C ILE A 614 -9.74 9.96 23.85
N ASP A 615 -10.85 9.26 23.58
CA ASP A 615 -10.86 7.80 23.47
C ASP A 615 -10.10 7.33 22.21
N GLU A 616 -10.15 8.10 21.12
CA GLU A 616 -9.37 7.85 19.91
C GLU A 616 -7.86 8.02 20.17
N PHE A 617 -7.47 9.09 20.86
CA PHE A 617 -6.08 9.30 21.26
C PHE A 617 -5.59 8.21 22.23
N ALA A 618 -6.44 7.80 23.19
CA ALA A 618 -6.16 6.70 24.10
C ALA A 618 -5.92 5.38 23.36
N GLN A 619 -6.76 5.07 22.36
CA GLN A 619 -6.61 3.88 21.53
C GLN A 619 -5.28 3.89 20.78
N LYS A 620 -4.89 5.03 20.18
CA LYS A 620 -3.57 5.17 19.52
C LYS A 620 -2.43 4.90 20.51
N LEU A 621 -2.44 5.51 21.70
CA LEU A 621 -1.41 5.26 22.72
C LEU A 621 -1.32 3.78 23.12
N ARG A 622 -2.46 3.07 23.25
CA ARG A 622 -2.46 1.62 23.52
C ARG A 622 -1.82 0.83 22.37
N THR A 623 -2.07 1.19 21.12
CA THR A 623 -1.42 0.57 19.96
C THR A 623 0.11 0.75 20.01
N PHE A 624 0.59 1.98 20.24
CA PHE A 624 2.02 2.25 20.40
C PHE A 624 2.63 1.47 21.56
N LYS A 625 1.92 1.36 22.70
CA LYS A 625 2.35 0.53 23.83
C LYS A 625 2.45 -0.96 23.47
N GLY A 626 1.49 -1.48 22.70
CA GLY A 626 1.47 -2.86 22.22
C GLY A 626 2.66 -3.15 21.31
N ILE A 627 2.91 -2.29 20.34
CA ILE A 627 4.06 -2.35 19.43
C ILE A 627 5.36 -2.32 20.24
N ALA A 628 5.51 -1.35 21.14
CA ALA A 628 6.73 -1.18 21.93
C ALA A 628 7.04 -2.39 22.80
N SER A 629 6.00 -2.96 23.43
CA SER A 629 6.15 -4.14 24.29
C SER A 629 6.47 -5.41 23.48
N HIS A 630 5.92 -5.54 22.27
CA HIS A 630 6.15 -6.71 21.42
C HIS A 630 7.56 -6.72 20.80
N TYR A 631 8.05 -5.56 20.36
CA TYR A 631 9.36 -5.43 19.69
C TYR A 631 10.50 -4.96 20.61
N ASN A 632 10.25 -4.89 21.93
CA ASN A 632 11.23 -4.43 22.94
C ASN A 632 11.80 -3.02 22.67
N MET A 633 10.95 -2.08 22.25
CA MET A 633 11.30 -0.66 22.07
C MET A 633 11.16 0.09 23.40
N ILE A 634 12.27 0.20 24.13
CA ILE A 634 12.28 0.69 25.53
C ILE A 634 11.89 2.17 25.61
N LEU A 635 12.47 3.02 24.76
CA LEU A 635 12.27 4.47 24.83
C LEU A 635 10.84 4.83 24.43
N LEU A 636 10.30 4.16 23.42
CA LEU A 636 8.90 4.30 23.04
C LEU A 636 7.95 3.88 24.16
N GLN A 637 8.22 2.74 24.80
CA GLN A 637 7.39 2.24 25.90
C GLN A 637 7.38 3.19 27.10
N GLU A 638 8.55 3.71 27.50
CA GLU A 638 8.67 4.70 28.58
C GLU A 638 7.92 5.99 28.27
N THR A 639 8.07 6.50 27.04
CA THR A 639 7.40 7.72 26.57
C THR A 639 5.88 7.58 26.59
N VAL A 640 5.34 6.49 26.04
CA VAL A 640 3.89 6.23 26.05
C VAL A 640 3.36 6.11 27.48
N ASN A 641 4.05 5.35 28.33
CA ASN A 641 3.64 5.17 29.73
C ASN A 641 3.67 6.51 30.49
N TRP A 642 4.65 7.38 30.22
CA TRP A 642 4.73 8.71 30.81
C TRP A 642 3.55 9.58 30.37
N ILE A 643 3.23 9.62 29.07
CA ILE A 643 2.07 10.38 28.55
C ILE A 643 0.77 9.90 29.20
N MET A 644 0.54 8.58 29.27
CA MET A 644 -0.66 8.02 29.90
C MET A 644 -0.71 8.33 31.40
N LYS A 645 0.42 8.23 32.11
CA LYS A 645 0.49 8.50 33.56
C LYS A 645 0.20 9.97 33.88
N MET A 646 0.67 10.91 33.06
CA MET A 646 0.44 12.34 33.25
C MET A 646 -1.00 12.76 32.90
N ASN A 647 -1.75 11.91 32.20
CA ASN A 647 -3.12 12.19 31.75
C ASN A 647 -4.09 11.11 32.27
N PRO A 648 -4.48 11.11 33.55
CA PRO A 648 -5.31 10.07 34.15
C PRO A 648 -6.73 9.95 33.55
N GLN A 649 -7.16 10.99 32.84
CA GLN A 649 -8.37 11.01 32.00
C GLN A 649 -8.32 10.04 30.82
N ILE A 650 -7.11 9.68 30.36
CA ILE A 650 -6.88 8.63 29.37
C ILE A 650 -6.97 7.29 30.10
N LYS A 651 -8.10 6.60 29.97
CA LYS A 651 -8.26 5.27 30.59
C LYS A 651 -7.24 4.30 30.01
N SER A 652 -6.53 3.59 30.89
CA SER A 652 -5.51 2.58 30.54
C SER A 652 -6.06 1.50 29.65
#